data_AF-A0A085ZBA7-F1
#
_entry.id   AF-A0A085ZBA7-F1
#
_cell.length_a   1.000
_cell.length_b   1.000
_cell.length_c   1.000
_cell.angle_alpha   90.00
_cell.angle_beta   90.00
_cell.angle_gamma   90.00
#
_symmetry.space_group_name_H-M   'P 1'
#
loop_
_entity.id
_entity.type
_entity.pdbx_description
1 polymer ?
#
loop_
_entity_poly.entity_id
_entity_poly.type
_entity_poly.pdbx_seq_one_letter_code
_entity_poly.pdbx_strand_id
1 'polypeptide(L)'
;MSFQETNPKNPLDGGLDGLKQQGLSAAENKITGIISEKLDNPIVNKIAENKDTIKNVVNKFSSVETPIDDASIGRLNHPDDIKKYLSKKTFKDFLKEKDSPLVYCTLTIDGKEFLAKNSYVVELRQHTNDHDTFTIITPDDSLDSFEGYVMENSKNLLGKKVTINFHRYGEVRQSFMGIIANIRNKKNEGGGYGKLFITGYAPSILLENGKDCQSFTEKDLKGIIDEALKEYKNEIPIIAENLNTKYSIPYTVQYKESDYQFIKRLAHRYGEYFYYDGQNLIFGNKVQPIVKLGENMDLIDIEFEIMIKPQGFKYMSYDSISAEVKEKDSDSVQAQYKENGFQAIAVNASKQVFKKKAEMLFNATSQQNVDSDLKEMVLRQKESRESLMQVRGRSRDPQLKIGGRAEISDINAKAMETYRIIEITHSHDGNDYYNEFIGIPDIFISPFFDEDAFPTCEEQSAIVTDNDNPQGMIKVQFPWQKKKGLKTPWLRVVTPYAGKGKGMHIIPEVGEEVVLGFDNGNAERPFVFGAMFNGEASAGLGGAGNFMKGLQTPTGSRLHMNDKDGSLHMQDNGGVSMKFDGGGNATTSAETTKTINVGKGGESILKMDNGGNISLTCNTTITLSTGLSSITLNTDGTILIGGKIIGIGATDGVGINGTKAIDISSKSNHIGGGTTKIDGGDVFIN
;
A
#
# COMPACT_ATOMS: atom_id res chain seq x y z
N MET A 1 106.88 -5.73 -21.78
CA MET A 1 107.52 -4.60 -22.51
C MET A 1 107.62 -3.43 -21.55
N SER A 2 108.70 -2.67 -21.62
CA SER A 2 109.03 -1.52 -20.76
C SER A 2 108.35 -0.21 -21.24
N PHE A 3 108.63 0.87 -20.50
CA PHE A 3 108.47 2.33 -20.73
C PHE A 3 107.67 2.96 -19.56
N GLN A 4 108.20 3.79 -18.63
CA GLN A 4 109.11 4.98 -18.72
C GLN A 4 108.67 5.95 -19.84
N GLU A 5 108.45 7.25 -19.67
CA GLU A 5 108.56 8.19 -18.53
C GLU A 5 107.52 9.33 -18.74
N THR A 6 107.40 10.47 -18.04
CA THR A 6 108.36 11.32 -17.30
C THR A 6 107.61 12.17 -16.24
N ASN A 7 108.33 12.96 -15.44
CA ASN A 7 107.79 14.09 -14.65
C ASN A 7 108.47 15.39 -15.12
N PRO A 8 107.77 16.53 -15.20
CA PRO A 8 108.37 17.74 -14.63
C PRO A 8 107.39 18.67 -13.89
N LYS A 9 107.87 19.22 -12.77
CA LYS A 9 107.27 20.34 -12.02
C LYS A 9 107.35 21.65 -12.81
N ASN A 10 106.32 22.51 -12.72
CA ASN A 10 106.47 23.97 -12.49
C ASN A 10 105.12 24.63 -12.06
N PRO A 11 105.03 25.93 -11.67
CA PRO A 11 104.86 26.24 -10.24
C PRO A 11 103.75 27.27 -9.92
N LEU A 12 102.61 26.88 -9.33
CA LEU A 12 101.54 27.85 -9.00
C LEU A 12 100.71 27.63 -7.71
N ASP A 13 101.04 26.65 -6.85
CA ASP A 13 100.29 26.41 -5.60
C ASP A 13 100.76 27.27 -4.42
N GLY A 14 100.42 28.57 -4.48
CA GLY A 14 100.62 29.53 -3.40
C GLY A 14 99.54 30.60 -3.28
N GLY A 15 98.39 30.44 -3.96
CA GLY A 15 97.41 31.52 -4.12
C GLY A 15 95.93 31.17 -3.85
N LEU A 16 95.56 29.90 -3.64
CA LEU A 16 94.14 29.50 -3.62
C LEU A 16 93.49 29.46 -2.22
N ASP A 17 94.26 29.21 -1.16
CA ASP A 17 93.70 29.08 0.20
C ASP A 17 93.44 30.43 0.89
N GLY A 18 94.18 31.48 0.55
CA GLY A 18 93.94 32.84 1.06
C GLY A 18 92.59 33.43 0.60
N LEU A 19 92.15 33.11 -0.61
CA LEU A 19 90.87 33.59 -1.16
C LEU A 19 89.66 32.83 -0.61
N LYS A 20 89.82 31.56 -0.17
CA LYS A 20 88.74 30.79 0.47
C LYS A 20 88.44 31.29 1.88
N GLN A 21 89.44 31.67 2.67
CA GLN A 21 89.21 32.18 4.03
C GLN A 21 88.52 33.55 4.05
N GLN A 22 88.84 34.45 3.11
CA GLN A 22 88.14 35.75 3.01
C GLN A 22 86.67 35.62 2.56
N GLY A 23 86.34 34.64 1.72
CA GLY A 23 84.96 34.39 1.31
C GLY A 23 84.06 33.85 2.44
N LEU A 24 84.60 33.02 3.33
CA LEU A 24 83.81 32.36 4.39
C LEU A 24 83.42 33.34 5.51
N SER A 25 84.38 34.16 5.98
CA SER A 25 84.15 35.13 7.07
C SER A 25 83.16 36.25 6.67
N ALA A 26 83.06 36.57 5.38
CA ALA A 26 82.07 37.52 4.87
C ALA A 26 80.63 36.94 4.85
N ALA A 27 80.49 35.61 4.76
CA ALA A 27 79.19 34.93 4.80
C ALA A 27 78.67 34.78 6.25
N GLU A 28 79.53 34.38 7.19
CA GLU A 28 79.17 34.18 8.60
C GLU A 28 78.68 35.48 9.27
N ASN A 29 79.34 36.60 9.00
CA ASN A 29 78.92 37.91 9.51
C ASN A 29 77.56 38.37 8.95
N LYS A 30 77.21 37.97 7.72
CA LYS A 30 75.93 38.34 7.08
C LYS A 30 74.77 37.45 7.54
N ILE A 31 75.05 36.21 7.95
CA ILE A 31 74.06 35.30 8.56
C ILE A 31 73.78 35.69 10.02
N THR A 32 74.81 36.05 10.78
CA THR A 32 74.68 36.46 12.18
C THR A 32 73.81 37.72 12.34
N GLY A 33 73.93 38.69 11.42
CA GLY A 33 73.13 39.91 11.42
C GLY A 33 71.67 39.77 10.98
N ILE A 34 71.26 38.64 10.39
CA ILE A 34 69.86 38.39 9.98
C ILE A 34 69.07 37.66 11.07
N ILE A 35 69.75 36.95 11.97
CA ILE A 35 69.13 36.16 13.05
C ILE A 35 68.71 37.05 14.24
N SER A 36 69.21 38.27 14.35
CA SER A 36 69.03 39.13 15.53
C SER A 36 67.79 40.02 15.57
N GLU A 37 66.89 40.01 14.57
CA GLU A 37 65.79 41.01 14.52
C GLU A 37 64.34 40.48 14.38
N LYS A 38 64.10 39.20 14.05
CA LYS A 38 62.71 38.65 14.00
C LYS A 38 62.64 37.17 14.34
N LEU A 39 62.19 36.83 15.56
CA LEU A 39 61.53 35.55 15.88
C LEU A 39 60.89 35.59 17.29
N ASP A 40 59.88 36.43 17.46
CA ASP A 40 58.94 36.28 18.58
C ASP A 40 57.95 35.16 18.21
N ASN A 41 58.25 33.91 18.63
CA ASN A 41 57.54 32.71 18.20
C ASN A 41 57.06 31.87 19.40
N PRO A 42 55.74 31.79 19.64
CA PRO A 42 55.15 31.04 20.75
C PRO A 42 55.53 29.55 20.82
N ILE A 43 55.98 28.95 19.71
CA ILE A 43 56.38 27.54 19.63
C ILE A 43 57.74 27.32 20.32
N VAL A 44 58.67 28.27 20.23
CA VAL A 44 60.04 28.11 20.77
C VAL A 44 60.03 28.11 22.29
N ASN A 45 59.26 29.02 22.92
CA ASN A 45 59.13 29.07 24.38
C ASN A 45 58.46 27.80 24.94
N LYS A 46 57.49 27.22 24.22
CA LYS A 46 56.84 25.95 24.60
C LYS A 46 57.75 24.72 24.47
N ILE A 47 58.78 24.78 23.62
CA ILE A 47 59.81 23.74 23.53
C ILE A 47 60.83 23.89 24.66
N ALA A 48 61.11 25.11 25.13
CA ALA A 48 61.97 25.35 26.29
C ALA A 48 61.35 24.83 27.59
N GLU A 49 60.07 25.15 27.88
CA GLU A 49 59.38 24.68 29.09
C GLU A 49 59.32 23.15 29.19
N ASN A 50 59.06 22.46 28.07
CA ASN A 50 59.02 21.00 28.04
C ASN A 50 60.40 20.34 28.26
N LYS A 51 61.50 21.03 27.97
CA LYS A 51 62.86 20.46 28.10
C LYS A 51 63.24 20.20 29.56
N ASP A 52 62.86 21.10 30.46
CA ASP A 52 63.11 20.96 31.90
C ASP A 52 62.09 20.01 32.55
N THR A 53 60.86 19.93 32.05
CA THR A 53 59.90 18.88 32.43
C THR A 53 60.43 17.49 32.07
N ILE A 54 60.96 17.30 30.85
CA ILE A 54 61.54 16.02 30.42
C ILE A 54 62.79 15.66 31.24
N LYS A 55 63.68 16.62 31.54
CA LYS A 55 64.83 16.39 32.45
C LYS A 55 64.38 15.96 33.85
N ASN A 56 63.36 16.60 34.40
CA ASN A 56 62.84 16.26 35.72
C ASN A 56 62.14 14.88 35.74
N VAL A 57 61.50 14.46 34.66
CA VAL A 57 60.96 13.09 34.52
C VAL A 57 62.10 12.07 34.42
N VAL A 58 63.10 12.29 33.57
CA VAL A 58 64.25 11.37 33.42
C VAL A 58 65.01 11.21 34.73
N ASN A 59 65.29 12.30 35.46
CA ASN A 59 65.96 12.23 36.77
C ASN A 59 65.12 11.53 37.85
N LYS A 60 63.79 11.47 37.70
CA LYS A 60 62.88 10.76 38.63
C LYS A 60 62.82 9.26 38.37
N PHE A 61 63.14 8.82 37.14
CA PHE A 61 63.27 7.40 36.80
C PHE A 61 64.64 6.82 37.17
N SER A 62 65.67 7.64 37.37
CA SER A 62 67.04 7.19 37.71
C SER A 62 67.33 7.04 39.21
N SER A 63 66.31 7.10 40.09
CA SER A 63 66.50 7.00 41.55
C SER A 63 65.49 6.06 42.25
N VAL A 64 65.05 5.00 41.57
CA VAL A 64 64.23 3.93 42.17
C VAL A 64 65.05 2.64 42.21
N GLU A 65 65.96 2.55 43.18
CA GLU A 65 66.52 1.26 43.59
C GLU A 65 65.51 0.53 44.49
N THR A 66 64.59 -0.21 43.88
CA THR A 66 63.95 -1.35 44.56
C THR A 66 64.77 -2.60 44.31
N PRO A 67 65.14 -3.39 45.33
CA PRO A 67 65.89 -4.61 45.12
C PRO A 67 65.04 -5.62 44.34
N ILE A 68 65.50 -5.99 43.15
CA ILE A 68 64.93 -7.12 42.40
C ILE A 68 65.62 -8.38 42.90
N ASP A 69 64.82 -9.32 43.40
CA ASP A 69 65.26 -10.65 43.82
C ASP A 69 65.69 -11.48 42.58
N ASP A 70 66.89 -12.04 42.61
CA ASP A 70 67.59 -12.68 41.47
C ASP A 70 67.08 -14.10 41.17
N ALA A 71 65.76 -14.28 41.29
CA ALA A 71 65.07 -15.58 41.24
C ALA A 71 64.03 -15.70 40.11
N SER A 72 63.88 -14.67 39.25
CA SER A 72 62.78 -14.61 38.26
C SER A 72 63.17 -14.25 36.82
N ILE A 73 64.46 -14.35 36.45
CA ILE A 73 64.86 -14.35 35.02
C ILE A 73 64.50 -15.72 34.41
N GLY A 74 63.26 -15.82 33.92
CA GLY A 74 62.76 -16.98 33.18
C GLY A 74 63.68 -17.28 31.98
N ARG A 75 64.38 -18.41 32.04
CA ARG A 75 65.21 -18.89 30.92
C ARG A 75 64.27 -19.20 29.74
N LEU A 76 64.47 -18.52 28.61
CA LEU A 76 63.72 -18.67 27.35
C LEU A 76 63.62 -20.11 26.76
N ASN A 77 64.18 -21.12 27.44
CA ASN A 77 64.13 -22.53 27.08
C ASN A 77 63.71 -23.43 28.28
N HIS A 78 62.94 -22.94 29.24
CA HIS A 78 62.39 -23.78 30.32
C HIS A 78 61.20 -24.63 29.82
N PRO A 79 61.08 -25.93 30.19
CA PRO A 79 59.99 -26.80 29.72
C PRO A 79 58.57 -26.26 29.98
N ASP A 80 58.38 -25.47 31.04
CA ASP A 80 57.07 -24.93 31.40
C ASP A 80 56.71 -23.63 30.65
N ASP A 81 57.70 -22.82 30.26
CA ASP A 81 57.49 -21.70 29.32
C ASP A 81 57.21 -22.24 27.91
N ILE A 82 57.88 -23.32 27.53
CA ILE A 82 57.59 -24.06 26.30
C ILE A 82 56.16 -24.64 26.35
N LYS A 83 55.66 -25.16 27.48
CA LYS A 83 54.22 -25.53 27.62
C LYS A 83 53.29 -24.34 27.47
N LYS A 84 53.66 -23.15 27.94
CA LYS A 84 52.84 -21.93 27.84
C LYS A 84 52.62 -21.55 26.36
N TYR A 85 53.66 -21.63 25.53
CA TYR A 85 53.58 -21.39 24.08
C TYR A 85 53.12 -22.59 23.24
N LEU A 86 53.30 -23.84 23.72
CA LEU A 86 52.81 -25.06 23.08
C LEU A 86 51.37 -25.44 23.50
N SER A 87 50.74 -24.68 24.40
CA SER A 87 49.30 -24.78 24.61
C SER A 87 48.58 -24.36 23.32
N LYS A 88 48.25 -25.35 22.48
CA LYS A 88 47.45 -25.13 21.26
C LYS A 88 46.07 -24.66 21.69
N LYS A 89 45.89 -23.34 21.80
CA LYS A 89 44.58 -22.69 21.88
C LYS A 89 43.72 -23.32 20.78
N THR A 90 42.61 -23.92 21.18
CA THR A 90 41.63 -24.44 20.23
C THR A 90 40.86 -23.26 19.64
N PHE A 91 40.22 -23.46 18.49
CA PHE A 91 39.33 -22.45 17.92
C PHE A 91 38.26 -21.98 18.93
N LYS A 92 37.81 -22.87 19.83
CA LYS A 92 36.85 -22.55 20.91
C LYS A 92 37.42 -21.68 22.03
N ASP A 93 38.75 -21.60 22.16
CA ASP A 93 39.42 -20.70 23.09
C ASP A 93 39.56 -19.30 22.47
N PHE A 94 39.88 -19.21 21.17
CA PHE A 94 39.88 -17.95 20.41
C PHE A 94 38.49 -17.29 20.37
N LEU A 95 37.41 -18.07 20.21
CA LEU A 95 36.03 -17.57 20.27
C LEU A 95 35.65 -16.92 21.62
N LYS A 96 36.41 -17.18 22.69
CA LYS A 96 36.19 -16.63 24.04
C LYS A 96 37.19 -15.54 24.42
N GLU A 97 38.11 -15.20 23.53
CA GLU A 97 39.18 -14.24 23.79
C GLU A 97 38.63 -12.81 23.78
N LYS A 98 38.47 -12.25 24.99
CA LYS A 98 37.86 -10.92 25.18
C LYS A 98 38.69 -9.77 24.62
N ASP A 99 39.99 -9.96 24.49
CA ASP A 99 40.93 -8.93 24.02
C ASP A 99 41.24 -9.04 22.52
N SER A 100 40.72 -10.05 21.82
CA SER A 100 40.95 -10.24 20.39
C SER A 100 40.02 -9.34 19.55
N PRO A 101 40.57 -8.44 18.72
CA PRO A 101 39.76 -7.59 17.82
C PRO A 101 39.29 -8.33 16.56
N LEU A 102 39.83 -9.54 16.31
CA LEU A 102 39.49 -10.38 15.17
C LEU A 102 38.04 -10.85 15.24
N VAL A 103 37.42 -10.97 14.07
CA VAL A 103 36.04 -11.43 13.94
C VAL A 103 36.06 -12.88 13.46
N TYR A 104 35.46 -13.76 14.25
CA TYR A 104 35.34 -15.18 13.90
C TYR A 104 33.93 -15.48 13.44
N CYS A 105 33.78 -16.06 12.25
CA CYS A 105 32.50 -16.63 11.82
C CYS A 105 32.37 -18.06 12.36
N THR A 106 31.15 -18.44 12.74
CA THR A 106 30.80 -19.82 13.09
C THR A 106 29.45 -20.18 12.52
N LEU A 107 29.30 -21.44 12.08
CA LEU A 107 28.10 -21.96 11.46
C LEU A 107 27.49 -23.07 12.33
N THR A 108 26.18 -23.07 12.47
CA THR A 108 25.44 -24.22 13.01
C THR A 108 24.29 -24.61 12.09
N ILE A 109 23.94 -25.90 12.05
CA ILE A 109 22.75 -26.42 11.37
C ILE A 109 21.97 -27.27 12.37
N ASP A 110 20.67 -27.02 12.48
CA ASP A 110 19.77 -27.67 13.45
C ASP A 110 20.35 -27.69 14.89
N GLY A 111 21.02 -26.60 15.29
CA GLY A 111 21.66 -26.44 16.59
C GLY A 111 23.01 -27.15 16.78
N LYS A 112 23.54 -27.84 15.77
CA LYS A 112 24.84 -28.53 15.81
C LYS A 112 25.92 -27.76 15.06
N GLU A 113 27.17 -27.85 15.52
CA GLU A 113 28.33 -27.24 14.84
C GLU A 113 28.45 -27.74 13.39
N PHE A 114 28.59 -26.82 12.45
CA PHE A 114 28.69 -27.08 11.02
C PHE A 114 30.01 -26.54 10.47
N LEU A 115 30.68 -27.32 9.62
CA LEU A 115 32.00 -27.00 9.01
C LEU A 115 33.12 -26.58 9.99
N ALA A 116 32.98 -26.83 11.31
CA ALA A 116 33.91 -26.38 12.35
C ALA A 116 35.36 -26.92 12.29
N LYS A 117 35.69 -27.75 11.29
CA LYS A 117 37.03 -28.28 11.00
C LYS A 117 37.51 -27.97 9.58
N ASN A 118 36.67 -27.35 8.76
CA ASN A 118 36.88 -27.15 7.33
C ASN A 118 37.08 -25.66 7.05
N SER A 119 37.77 -25.31 5.96
CA SER A 119 37.82 -23.94 5.50
C SER A 119 36.51 -23.57 4.80
N TYR A 120 36.04 -22.34 5.02
CA TYR A 120 34.87 -21.80 4.32
C TYR A 120 34.93 -20.28 4.23
N VAL A 121 34.25 -19.75 3.21
CA VAL A 121 33.97 -18.33 3.01
C VAL A 121 32.47 -18.12 3.24
N VAL A 122 32.09 -17.07 3.94
CA VAL A 122 30.70 -16.65 4.14
C VAL A 122 30.49 -15.26 3.55
N GLU A 123 29.46 -15.14 2.74
CA GLU A 123 28.90 -13.86 2.30
C GLU A 123 27.42 -13.83 2.71
N LEU A 124 27.00 -12.79 3.44
CA LEU A 124 25.62 -12.56 3.86
C LEU A 124 25.19 -11.18 3.38
N ARG A 125 24.19 -11.11 2.50
CA ARG A 125 23.65 -9.88 1.92
C ARG A 125 22.26 -9.61 2.49
N GLN A 126 22.05 -8.46 3.10
CA GLN A 126 20.79 -8.06 3.72
C GLN A 126 20.29 -6.74 3.14
N HIS A 127 18.99 -6.63 2.90
CA HIS A 127 18.38 -5.47 2.24
C HIS A 127 17.04 -5.10 2.89
N THR A 128 16.68 -3.82 2.81
CA THR A 128 15.31 -3.37 3.10
C THR A 128 14.42 -3.65 1.89
N ASN A 129 13.21 -4.16 2.12
CA ASN A 129 12.23 -4.52 1.09
C ASN A 129 12.70 -5.58 0.08
N ASP A 130 13.68 -6.43 0.42
CA ASP A 130 13.99 -7.63 -0.36
C ASP A 130 14.30 -8.83 0.57
N HIS A 131 14.49 -10.01 0.01
CA HIS A 131 14.93 -11.18 0.76
C HIS A 131 16.45 -11.15 0.96
N ASP A 132 16.88 -11.15 2.23
CA ASP A 132 18.28 -11.40 2.56
C ASP A 132 18.73 -12.76 2.01
N THR A 133 19.98 -12.83 1.56
CA THR A 133 20.59 -14.04 1.00
C THR A 133 21.93 -14.34 1.66
N PHE A 134 22.30 -15.61 1.71
CA PHE A 134 23.64 -16.01 2.15
C PHE A 134 24.27 -17.02 1.19
N THR A 135 25.59 -16.99 1.14
CA THR A 135 26.43 -17.94 0.41
C THR A 135 27.53 -18.44 1.35
N ILE A 136 27.61 -19.75 1.55
CA ILE A 136 28.72 -20.43 2.21
C ILE A 136 29.47 -21.24 1.14
N ILE A 137 30.77 -20.97 0.97
CA ILE A 137 31.64 -21.66 0.01
C ILE A 137 32.64 -22.50 0.78
N THR A 138 32.72 -23.80 0.52
CA THR A 138 33.64 -24.72 1.21
C THR A 138 34.19 -25.76 0.21
N PRO A 139 35.36 -26.40 0.45
CA PRO A 139 35.82 -27.54 -0.36
C PRO A 139 34.76 -28.64 -0.42
N ASP A 140 34.58 -29.31 -1.55
CA ASP A 140 33.47 -30.26 -1.69
C ASP A 140 33.65 -31.57 -0.89
N ASP A 141 34.88 -31.95 -0.62
CA ASP A 141 35.26 -33.03 0.32
C ASP A 141 34.97 -32.71 1.80
N SER A 142 34.52 -31.49 2.11
CA SER A 142 34.11 -31.08 3.46
C SER A 142 32.86 -31.80 3.97
N LEU A 143 32.06 -32.39 3.07
CA LEU A 143 30.79 -33.07 3.37
C LEU A 143 30.59 -34.34 2.53
N ASP A 144 30.92 -34.29 1.24
CA ASP A 144 30.78 -35.42 0.33
C ASP A 144 32.08 -36.23 0.28
N SER A 145 32.01 -37.55 0.11
CA SER A 145 33.21 -38.37 0.02
C SER A 145 33.86 -38.26 -1.36
N PHE A 146 35.20 -38.21 -1.45
CA PHE A 146 35.91 -38.06 -2.72
C PHE A 146 35.65 -39.22 -3.70
N GLU A 147 35.48 -40.44 -3.17
CA GLU A 147 35.18 -41.66 -3.93
C GLU A 147 33.66 -41.90 -4.11
N GLY A 148 32.81 -41.07 -3.50
CA GLY A 148 31.36 -41.23 -3.48
C GLY A 148 30.64 -40.56 -4.65
N TYR A 149 29.31 -40.64 -4.62
CA TYR A 149 28.47 -39.96 -5.58
C TYR A 149 28.45 -38.44 -5.35
N VAL A 150 28.33 -37.68 -6.45
CA VAL A 150 28.19 -36.21 -6.38
C VAL A 150 27.00 -35.83 -5.49
N MET A 151 27.27 -34.97 -4.49
CA MET A 151 26.30 -34.55 -3.47
C MET A 151 25.68 -35.70 -2.65
N GLU A 152 26.44 -36.76 -2.36
CA GLU A 152 26.01 -37.88 -1.50
C GLU A 152 25.38 -37.41 -0.18
N ASN A 153 26.07 -36.51 0.53
CA ASN A 153 25.68 -35.98 1.84
C ASN A 153 25.15 -34.55 1.75
N SER A 154 25.77 -33.70 0.93
CA SER A 154 25.46 -32.26 0.88
C SER A 154 24.03 -31.97 0.46
N LYS A 155 23.44 -32.75 -0.46
CA LYS A 155 22.00 -32.62 -0.85
C LYS A 155 21.04 -32.65 0.35
N ASN A 156 21.41 -33.34 1.44
CA ASN A 156 20.61 -33.47 2.66
C ASN A 156 20.65 -32.22 3.56
N LEU A 157 21.24 -31.12 3.08
CA LEU A 157 21.17 -29.80 3.72
C LEU A 157 20.01 -28.93 3.20
N LEU A 158 19.42 -29.25 2.05
CA LEU A 158 18.28 -28.51 1.51
C LEU A 158 17.11 -28.47 2.51
N GLY A 159 16.52 -27.28 2.69
CA GLY A 159 15.44 -27.02 3.63
C GLY A 159 15.85 -26.88 5.10
N LYS A 160 17.11 -27.15 5.46
CA LYS A 160 17.57 -27.01 6.85
C LYS A 160 17.82 -25.56 7.24
N LYS A 161 17.66 -25.28 8.54
CA LYS A 161 17.99 -23.99 9.13
C LYS A 161 19.48 -23.93 9.46
N VAL A 162 20.15 -22.90 8.95
CA VAL A 162 21.54 -22.56 9.28
C VAL A 162 21.56 -21.29 10.13
N THR A 163 22.45 -21.22 11.11
CA THR A 163 22.73 -19.98 11.85
C THR A 163 24.19 -19.58 11.62
N ILE A 164 24.37 -18.35 11.16
CA ILE A 164 25.66 -17.69 10.94
C ILE A 164 25.87 -16.75 12.13
N ASN A 165 26.91 -16.98 12.93
CA ASN A 165 27.25 -16.10 14.05
C ASN A 165 28.63 -15.48 13.85
N PHE A 166 28.70 -14.16 13.98
CA PHE A 166 29.95 -13.40 13.99
C PHE A 166 30.30 -13.04 15.44
N HIS A 167 31.48 -13.49 15.89
CA HIS A 167 32.00 -13.30 17.25
C HIS A 167 33.11 -12.26 17.24
N ARG A 168 33.14 -11.38 18.25
CA ARG A 168 34.22 -10.40 18.47
C ARG A 168 34.31 -10.03 19.95
N TYR A 169 35.52 -9.92 20.49
CA TYR A 169 35.76 -9.70 21.93
C TYR A 169 35.06 -10.76 22.82
N GLY A 170 35.17 -12.04 22.44
CA GLY A 170 34.66 -13.17 23.21
C GLY A 170 33.13 -13.37 23.22
N GLU A 171 32.37 -12.61 22.43
CA GLU A 171 30.91 -12.61 22.41
C GLU A 171 30.35 -12.63 20.97
N VAL A 172 29.16 -13.22 20.77
CA VAL A 172 28.41 -13.10 19.51
C VAL A 172 27.92 -11.66 19.37
N ARG A 173 28.37 -10.96 18.34
CA ARG A 173 27.95 -9.57 18.03
C ARG A 173 26.81 -9.51 17.04
N GLN A 174 26.73 -10.48 16.13
CA GLN A 174 25.68 -10.60 15.12
C GLN A 174 25.35 -12.06 14.86
N SER A 175 24.07 -12.34 14.64
CA SER A 175 23.54 -13.68 14.39
C SER A 175 22.44 -13.60 13.33
N PHE A 176 22.58 -14.43 12.29
CA PHE A 176 21.62 -14.53 11.19
C PHE A 176 21.12 -15.97 11.07
N MET A 177 19.81 -16.19 11.14
CA MET A 177 19.17 -17.44 10.75
C MET A 177 18.81 -17.41 9.27
N GLY A 178 19.12 -18.48 8.54
CA GLY A 178 18.74 -18.67 7.14
C GLY A 178 18.22 -20.08 6.87
N ILE A 179 17.58 -20.26 5.71
CA ILE A 179 17.11 -21.55 5.20
C ILE A 179 17.92 -21.88 3.94
N ILE A 180 18.55 -23.05 3.91
CA ILE A 180 19.34 -23.51 2.77
C ILE A 180 18.40 -23.90 1.63
N ALA A 181 18.47 -23.18 0.50
CA ALA A 181 17.54 -23.33 -0.62
C ALA A 181 18.20 -23.91 -1.88
N ASN A 182 19.52 -23.78 -2.05
CA ASN A 182 20.23 -24.23 -3.24
C ASN A 182 21.65 -24.69 -2.88
N ILE A 183 22.07 -25.81 -3.48
CA ILE A 183 23.38 -26.42 -3.30
C ILE A 183 23.98 -26.68 -4.68
N ARG A 184 25.14 -26.08 -4.95
CA ARG A 184 25.85 -26.20 -6.22
C ARG A 184 27.26 -26.73 -5.98
N ASN A 185 27.55 -27.93 -6.46
CA ASN A 185 28.90 -28.47 -6.52
C ASN A 185 29.53 -28.03 -7.86
N LYS A 186 30.62 -27.25 -7.80
CA LYS A 186 31.39 -26.84 -8.98
C LYS A 186 32.73 -27.57 -8.96
N LYS A 187 32.94 -28.48 -9.90
CA LYS A 187 34.26 -29.07 -10.16
C LYS A 187 35.16 -28.08 -10.91
N ASN A 188 36.46 -28.12 -10.62
CA ASN A 188 37.47 -27.37 -11.37
C ASN A 188 37.96 -28.17 -12.58
N GLU A 189 38.66 -27.50 -13.49
CA GLU A 189 39.32 -28.14 -14.64
C GLU A 189 40.30 -29.23 -14.15
N GLY A 190 40.32 -30.38 -14.82
CA GLY A 190 41.07 -31.57 -14.37
C GLY A 190 40.34 -32.48 -13.37
N GLY A 191 39.17 -32.09 -12.85
CA GLY A 191 38.17 -33.03 -12.29
C GLY A 191 38.38 -33.57 -10.86
N GLY A 192 39.48 -33.26 -10.18
CA GLY A 192 39.74 -33.73 -8.80
C GLY A 192 38.91 -32.98 -7.74
N TYR A 193 39.42 -31.83 -7.29
CA TYR A 193 38.82 -31.04 -6.21
C TYR A 193 37.87 -29.96 -6.73
N GLY A 194 36.73 -29.77 -6.05
CA GLY A 194 35.72 -28.77 -6.38
C GLY A 194 35.49 -27.75 -5.27
N LYS A 195 34.44 -26.94 -5.44
CA LYS A 195 33.88 -26.08 -4.40
C LYS A 195 32.39 -26.36 -4.29
N LEU A 196 31.91 -26.55 -3.06
CA LEU A 196 30.50 -26.59 -2.74
C LEU A 196 30.04 -25.17 -2.38
N PHE A 197 28.99 -24.71 -3.05
CA PHE A 197 28.28 -23.48 -2.74
C PHE A 197 26.96 -23.86 -2.09
N ILE A 198 26.78 -23.49 -0.83
CA ILE A 198 25.55 -23.66 -0.06
C ILE A 198 24.91 -22.28 0.04
N THR A 199 23.77 -22.11 -0.60
CA THR A 199 23.11 -20.80 -0.73
C THR A 199 21.67 -20.87 -0.24
N GLY A 200 21.17 -19.76 0.27
CA GLY A 200 19.82 -19.69 0.82
C GLY A 200 19.38 -18.28 1.15
N TYR A 201 18.23 -18.21 1.81
CA TYR A 201 17.51 -16.97 2.10
C TYR A 201 17.28 -16.81 3.60
N ALA A 202 16.97 -15.60 4.06
CA ALA A 202 16.30 -15.42 5.35
C ALA A 202 14.96 -16.18 5.37
N PRO A 203 14.44 -16.53 6.58
CA PRO A 203 13.14 -17.15 6.73
C PRO A 203 11.98 -16.41 6.07
N SER A 204 12.12 -15.11 5.77
CA SER A 204 11.14 -14.32 5.01
C SER A 204 10.71 -14.96 3.69
N ILE A 205 11.55 -15.81 3.08
CA ILE A 205 11.19 -16.59 1.87
C ILE A 205 9.97 -17.51 2.07
N LEU A 206 9.64 -17.89 3.31
CA LEU A 206 8.45 -18.69 3.62
C LEU A 206 7.14 -17.95 3.34
N LEU A 207 7.16 -16.62 3.27
CA LEU A 207 6.00 -15.80 2.92
C LEU A 207 5.74 -15.76 1.39
N GLU A 208 6.60 -16.39 0.58
CA GLU A 208 6.42 -16.56 -0.87
C GLU A 208 5.70 -17.88 -1.22
N ASN A 209 4.74 -18.31 -0.38
CA ASN A 209 3.98 -19.57 -0.50
C ASN A 209 3.00 -19.63 -1.70
N GLY A 210 3.07 -18.69 -2.64
CA GLY A 210 2.11 -18.52 -3.74
C GLY A 210 1.21 -17.30 -3.53
N LYS A 211 0.27 -17.10 -4.46
CA LYS A 211 -0.59 -15.90 -4.52
C LYS A 211 -1.94 -16.16 -3.87
N ASP A 212 -2.35 -15.36 -2.89
CA ASP A 212 -3.69 -15.41 -2.25
C ASP A 212 -4.54 -14.19 -2.61
N CYS A 213 -5.83 -14.25 -2.23
CA CYS A 213 -6.78 -13.14 -2.25
C CYS A 213 -7.47 -12.99 -0.88
N GLN A 214 -7.25 -11.86 -0.20
CA GLN A 214 -7.89 -11.50 1.07
C GLN A 214 -8.20 -10.01 1.11
N SER A 215 -9.25 -9.62 1.84
CA SER A 215 -9.54 -8.22 2.16
C SER A 215 -9.50 -7.98 3.66
N PHE A 216 -9.16 -6.76 4.06
CA PHE A 216 -9.12 -6.31 5.44
C PHE A 216 -9.96 -5.04 5.54
N THR A 217 -10.90 -5.01 6.47
CA THR A 217 -11.89 -3.94 6.63
C THR A 217 -11.82 -3.38 8.05
N GLU A 218 -11.78 -2.05 8.19
CA GLU A 218 -11.77 -1.32 9.46
C GLU A 218 -10.68 -1.78 10.45
N LYS A 219 -9.45 -2.01 9.96
CA LYS A 219 -8.30 -2.44 10.77
C LYS A 219 -7.16 -1.43 10.75
N ASP A 220 -6.44 -1.28 11.85
CA ASP A 220 -5.17 -0.57 11.85
C ASP A 220 -4.09 -1.36 11.09
N LEU A 221 -3.01 -0.68 10.69
CA LEU A 221 -1.94 -1.31 9.91
C LEU A 221 -1.32 -2.50 10.67
N LYS A 222 -1.13 -2.38 11.99
CA LYS A 222 -0.61 -3.46 12.83
C LYS A 222 -1.52 -4.70 12.79
N GLY A 223 -2.82 -4.53 12.96
CA GLY A 223 -3.80 -5.62 12.91
C GLY A 223 -3.87 -6.33 11.56
N ILE A 224 -3.58 -5.62 10.45
CA ILE A 224 -3.44 -6.21 9.11
C ILE A 224 -2.19 -7.10 9.05
N ILE A 225 -1.02 -6.61 9.48
CA ILE A 225 0.22 -7.42 9.51
C ILE A 225 0.04 -8.66 10.42
N ASP A 226 -0.53 -8.47 11.61
CA ASP A 226 -0.74 -9.54 12.61
C ASP A 226 -1.69 -10.65 12.15
N GLU A 227 -2.65 -10.31 11.27
CA GLU A 227 -3.63 -11.24 10.70
C GLU A 227 -3.09 -11.93 9.45
N ALA A 228 -2.50 -11.17 8.51
CA ALA A 228 -1.91 -11.71 7.29
C ALA A 228 -0.77 -12.68 7.60
N LEU A 229 0.09 -12.34 8.57
CA LEU A 229 1.24 -13.18 8.94
C LEU A 229 0.95 -14.14 10.10
N LYS A 230 -0.32 -14.34 10.47
CA LYS A 230 -0.72 -15.15 11.64
C LYS A 230 -0.19 -16.59 11.58
N GLU A 231 -0.17 -17.19 10.39
CA GLU A 231 0.21 -18.59 10.19
C GLU A 231 1.72 -18.84 10.32
N TYR A 232 2.56 -17.80 10.23
CA TYR A 232 4.03 -17.89 10.22
C TYR A 232 4.70 -17.59 11.57
N LYS A 233 3.92 -17.33 12.63
CA LYS A 233 4.44 -16.81 13.92
C LYS A 233 5.33 -17.78 14.69
N ASN A 234 5.33 -19.07 14.35
CA ASN A 234 6.22 -20.07 14.96
C ASN A 234 7.53 -20.22 14.16
N GLU A 235 7.48 -19.93 12.87
CA GLU A 235 8.55 -20.06 11.90
C GLU A 235 9.44 -18.83 11.91
N ILE A 236 8.83 -17.65 12.05
CA ILE A 236 9.44 -16.33 12.01
C ILE A 236 8.77 -15.41 13.04
N PRO A 237 9.51 -14.92 14.07
CA PRO A 237 9.03 -13.83 14.92
C PRO A 237 8.82 -12.55 14.10
N ILE A 238 7.67 -11.92 14.25
CA ILE A 238 7.29 -10.68 13.54
C ILE A 238 7.11 -9.55 14.54
N ILE A 239 7.73 -8.40 14.26
CA ILE A 239 7.69 -7.20 15.11
C ILE A 239 7.18 -6.03 14.28
N ALA A 240 5.94 -5.61 14.55
CA ALA A 240 5.30 -4.44 13.95
C ALA A 240 5.19 -3.32 15.00
N GLU A 241 6.11 -2.35 14.95
CA GLU A 241 6.32 -1.33 15.99
C GLU A 241 6.62 0.05 15.39
N ASN A 242 6.26 1.12 16.11
CA ASN A 242 6.48 2.52 15.69
C ASN A 242 6.02 2.80 14.25
N LEU A 243 4.81 2.35 13.90
CA LEU A 243 4.25 2.56 12.56
C LEU A 243 4.01 4.05 12.30
N ASN A 244 4.32 4.49 11.09
CA ASN A 244 3.96 5.81 10.58
C ASN A 244 2.42 5.94 10.50
N THR A 245 1.74 4.88 10.11
CA THR A 245 0.27 4.85 9.97
C THR A 245 -0.41 4.41 11.27
N LYS A 246 -1.13 5.35 11.91
CA LYS A 246 -1.77 5.18 13.23
C LYS A 246 -3.31 5.20 13.20
N TYR A 247 -3.90 5.37 12.02
CA TYR A 247 -5.34 5.38 11.81
C TYR A 247 -5.85 4.02 11.32
N SER A 248 -7.15 3.76 11.49
CA SER A 248 -7.80 2.58 10.92
C SER A 248 -7.93 2.72 9.40
N ILE A 249 -7.48 1.71 8.66
CA ILE A 249 -7.59 1.61 7.21
C ILE A 249 -9.00 1.06 6.90
N PRO A 250 -9.87 1.82 6.21
CA PRO A 250 -11.26 1.39 6.00
C PRO A 250 -11.37 0.10 5.19
N TYR A 251 -10.53 -0.05 4.16
CA TYR A 251 -10.49 -1.23 3.31
C TYR A 251 -9.12 -1.34 2.62
N THR A 252 -8.49 -2.50 2.70
CA THR A 252 -7.33 -2.86 1.87
C THR A 252 -7.47 -4.31 1.38
N VAL A 253 -6.80 -4.65 0.30
CA VAL A 253 -6.89 -5.97 -0.35
C VAL A 253 -5.49 -6.50 -0.65
N GLN A 254 -5.26 -7.77 -0.32
CA GLN A 254 -4.23 -8.62 -0.90
C GLN A 254 -4.86 -9.29 -2.12
N TYR A 255 -4.34 -9.07 -3.33
CA TYR A 255 -4.96 -9.60 -4.55
C TYR A 255 -3.91 -10.15 -5.51
N LYS A 256 -3.89 -11.48 -5.69
CA LYS A 256 -2.90 -12.19 -6.51
C LYS A 256 -1.45 -11.90 -6.08
N GLU A 257 -1.28 -11.73 -4.77
CA GLU A 257 -0.03 -11.41 -4.08
C GLU A 257 0.28 -12.51 -3.07
N SER A 258 1.55 -12.86 -2.94
CA SER A 258 2.01 -13.61 -1.77
C SER A 258 2.02 -12.72 -0.54
N ASP A 259 2.10 -13.33 0.64
CA ASP A 259 2.09 -12.57 1.89
C ASP A 259 3.30 -11.63 1.97
N TYR A 260 4.46 -12.04 1.42
CA TYR A 260 5.64 -11.17 1.35
C TYR A 260 5.40 -9.95 0.47
N GLN A 261 4.88 -10.14 -0.75
CA GLN A 261 4.61 -9.03 -1.67
C GLN A 261 3.50 -8.12 -1.15
N PHE A 262 2.48 -8.67 -0.47
CA PHE A 262 1.44 -7.89 0.21
C PHE A 262 2.05 -6.99 1.29
N ILE A 263 2.84 -7.56 2.22
CA ILE A 263 3.46 -6.78 3.29
C ILE A 263 4.48 -5.76 2.74
N LYS A 264 5.29 -6.14 1.75
CA LYS A 264 6.20 -5.22 1.05
C LYS A 264 5.46 -4.06 0.40
N ARG A 265 4.34 -4.31 -0.29
CA ARG A 265 3.51 -3.25 -0.88
C ARG A 265 2.91 -2.34 0.20
N LEU A 266 2.45 -2.88 1.34
CA LEU A 266 2.02 -2.06 2.46
C LEU A 266 3.17 -1.20 3.03
N ALA A 267 4.38 -1.74 3.13
CA ALA A 267 5.56 -0.99 3.57
C ALA A 267 5.86 0.17 2.62
N HIS A 268 5.87 -0.09 1.30
CA HIS A 268 6.05 0.92 0.27
C HIS A 268 4.96 2.01 0.34
N ARG A 269 3.68 1.63 0.42
CA ARG A 269 2.55 2.58 0.43
C ARG A 269 2.46 3.44 1.69
N TYR A 270 2.82 2.89 2.85
CA TYR A 270 2.73 3.59 4.12
C TYR A 270 4.07 4.20 4.57
N GLY A 271 5.12 4.00 3.78
CA GLY A 271 6.47 4.52 4.05
C GLY A 271 7.19 3.81 5.20
N GLU A 272 6.78 2.58 5.53
CA GLU A 272 7.36 1.80 6.62
C GLU A 272 8.67 1.11 6.17
N TYR A 273 9.55 0.80 7.11
CA TYR A 273 10.70 -0.08 6.85
C TYR A 273 10.27 -1.54 7.00
N PHE A 274 10.68 -2.40 6.07
CA PHE A 274 10.42 -3.85 6.14
C PHE A 274 11.71 -4.62 5.81
N TYR A 275 12.22 -5.38 6.78
CA TYR A 275 13.52 -6.07 6.68
C TYR A 275 13.62 -7.20 7.72
N TYR A 276 14.60 -8.09 7.59
CA TYR A 276 14.86 -9.15 8.57
C TYR A 276 16.10 -8.81 9.42
N ASP A 277 15.96 -8.66 10.74
CA ASP A 277 17.06 -8.18 11.62
C ASP A 277 18.11 -9.24 12.00
N GLY A 278 18.11 -10.37 11.27
CA GLY A 278 18.89 -11.59 11.54
C GLY A 278 18.14 -12.64 12.36
N GLN A 279 17.10 -12.23 13.09
CA GLN A 279 16.28 -13.12 13.94
C GLN A 279 14.77 -12.89 13.72
N ASN A 280 14.34 -11.64 13.61
CA ASN A 280 12.95 -11.23 13.54
C ASN A 280 12.66 -10.49 12.23
N LEU A 281 11.46 -10.66 11.68
CA LEU A 281 10.94 -9.85 10.59
C LEU A 281 10.38 -8.54 11.15
N ILE A 282 10.95 -7.41 10.76
CA ILE A 282 10.62 -6.07 11.27
C ILE A 282 9.74 -5.35 10.27
N PHE A 283 8.67 -4.71 10.76
CA PHE A 283 7.81 -3.82 10.00
C PHE A 283 7.60 -2.51 10.80
N GLY A 284 8.02 -1.37 10.24
CA GLY A 284 7.96 -0.04 10.87
C GLY A 284 9.26 0.46 11.50
N ASN A 285 9.19 1.58 12.21
CA ASN A 285 10.35 2.32 12.73
C ASN A 285 10.87 1.80 14.09
N LYS A 286 11.12 0.50 14.20
CA LYS A 286 11.76 -0.11 15.39
C LYS A 286 13.09 0.59 15.71
N VAL A 287 13.29 0.97 16.97
CA VAL A 287 14.53 1.56 17.45
C VAL A 287 15.60 0.47 17.52
N GLN A 288 16.65 0.60 16.72
CA GLN A 288 17.81 -0.31 16.71
C GLN A 288 19.03 0.35 17.37
N PRO A 289 20.02 -0.44 17.85
CA PRO A 289 21.26 0.07 18.43
C PRO A 289 22.05 0.99 17.49
N ILE A 290 22.83 1.88 18.10
CA ILE A 290 23.80 2.74 17.43
C ILE A 290 25.20 2.12 17.58
N VAL A 291 25.86 1.88 16.46
CA VAL A 291 27.25 1.41 16.37
C VAL A 291 28.13 2.62 16.03
N LYS A 292 29.20 2.82 16.80
CA LYS A 292 30.13 3.95 16.59
C LYS A 292 31.26 3.52 15.66
N LEU A 293 31.36 4.15 14.50
CA LEU A 293 32.39 3.89 13.51
C LEU A 293 33.23 5.16 13.33
N GLY A 294 34.55 5.02 13.28
CA GLY A 294 35.42 6.15 13.03
C GLY A 294 36.65 5.76 12.23
N GLU A 295 37.18 6.71 11.46
CA GLU A 295 38.47 6.58 10.77
C GLU A 295 39.56 6.25 11.81
N ASN A 296 40.45 5.30 11.49
CA ASN A 296 41.41 4.65 12.40
C ASN A 296 40.81 3.72 13.50
N MET A 297 39.50 3.52 13.57
CA MET A 297 38.87 2.46 14.36
C MET A 297 38.39 1.33 13.45
N ASP A 298 37.07 1.08 13.42
CA ASP A 298 36.44 0.05 12.61
C ASP A 298 35.95 0.54 11.25
N LEU A 299 35.98 1.84 10.95
CA LEU A 299 35.68 2.34 9.60
C LEU A 299 36.89 2.13 8.70
N ILE A 300 36.68 1.47 7.55
CA ILE A 300 37.72 1.20 6.54
C ILE A 300 37.74 2.35 5.53
N ASP A 301 36.58 2.68 4.97
CA ASP A 301 36.36 3.79 4.05
C ASP A 301 34.89 4.20 4.04
N ILE A 302 34.63 5.38 3.48
CA ILE A 302 33.30 5.99 3.42
C ILE A 302 33.20 6.99 2.25
N GLU A 303 32.02 7.04 1.64
CA GLU A 303 31.63 7.92 0.55
C GLU A 303 30.27 8.56 0.89
N PHE A 304 30.14 9.87 0.66
CA PHE A 304 28.92 10.64 0.92
C PHE A 304 28.34 11.15 -0.39
N GLU A 305 27.13 10.73 -0.72
CA GLU A 305 26.39 11.13 -1.92
C GLU A 305 25.23 12.05 -1.55
N ILE A 306 25.10 13.18 -2.24
CA ILE A 306 23.98 14.13 -2.07
C ILE A 306 23.42 14.48 -3.45
N MET A 307 22.09 14.43 -3.58
CA MET A 307 21.36 14.66 -4.83
C MET A 307 20.28 15.74 -4.69
N ILE A 308 19.68 16.17 -5.80
CA ILE A 308 18.50 17.05 -5.81
C ILE A 308 17.29 16.35 -6.42
N LYS A 309 16.08 16.59 -5.87
CA LYS A 309 14.80 16.06 -6.40
C LYS A 309 13.70 17.13 -6.38
N PRO A 310 12.67 17.09 -7.24
CA PRO A 310 11.57 18.06 -7.22
C PRO A 310 10.77 18.07 -5.90
N GLN A 311 10.86 19.16 -5.15
CA GLN A 311 10.22 19.28 -3.82
C GLN A 311 8.77 19.79 -3.86
N GLY A 312 8.41 20.60 -4.87
CA GLY A 312 7.10 21.22 -4.98
C GLY A 312 6.09 20.39 -5.78
N PHE A 313 4.96 20.05 -5.18
CA PHE A 313 3.86 19.33 -5.83
C PHE A 313 2.51 19.62 -5.15
N LYS A 314 1.41 19.27 -5.82
CA LYS A 314 0.04 19.36 -5.29
C LYS A 314 -0.78 18.18 -5.80
N TYR A 315 -1.46 17.50 -4.90
CA TYR A 315 -2.36 16.39 -5.23
C TYR A 315 -3.82 16.77 -5.04
N MET A 316 -4.67 16.22 -5.90
CA MET A 316 -6.13 16.42 -5.85
C MET A 316 -6.85 15.06 -5.95
N SER A 317 -7.98 14.92 -5.28
CA SER A 317 -8.84 13.73 -5.36
C SER A 317 -10.31 14.14 -5.29
N TYR A 318 -11.19 13.40 -5.97
CA TYR A 318 -12.62 13.67 -5.94
C TYR A 318 -13.28 12.87 -4.81
N ASP A 319 -13.89 13.57 -3.87
CA ASP A 319 -14.72 13.02 -2.81
C ASP A 319 -16.17 12.93 -3.29
N SER A 320 -16.63 11.71 -3.55
CA SER A 320 -18.00 11.44 -3.99
C SER A 320 -19.07 11.57 -2.90
N ILE A 321 -18.69 11.64 -1.62
CA ILE A 321 -19.63 11.81 -0.50
C ILE A 321 -19.96 13.29 -0.32
N SER A 322 -18.94 14.17 -0.29
CA SER A 322 -19.17 15.62 -0.26
C SER A 322 -19.42 16.25 -1.64
N ALA A 323 -19.16 15.52 -2.73
CA ALA A 323 -19.20 15.97 -4.12
C ALA A 323 -18.21 17.10 -4.46
N GLU A 324 -17.07 17.14 -3.76
CA GLU A 324 -16.02 18.17 -3.90
C GLU A 324 -14.69 17.57 -4.37
N VAL A 325 -13.88 18.37 -5.07
CA VAL A 325 -12.46 18.06 -5.27
C VAL A 325 -11.69 18.55 -4.05
N LYS A 326 -11.05 17.62 -3.33
CA LYS A 326 -10.10 17.94 -2.26
C LYS A 326 -8.72 18.10 -2.88
N GLU A 327 -7.97 19.13 -2.49
CA GLU A 327 -6.58 19.30 -2.88
C GLU A 327 -5.67 19.53 -1.67
N LYS A 328 -4.43 19.03 -1.73
CA LYS A 328 -3.39 19.25 -0.73
C LYS A 328 -2.07 19.57 -1.43
N ASP A 329 -1.40 20.58 -0.91
CA ASP A 329 -0.18 21.15 -1.46
C ASP A 329 1.03 20.74 -0.60
N SER A 330 2.19 20.48 -1.22
CA SER A 330 3.43 20.09 -0.52
C SER A 330 3.87 21.11 0.54
N ASP A 331 3.51 22.38 0.39
CA ASP A 331 3.83 23.45 1.35
C ASP A 331 2.78 23.56 2.47
N SER A 332 1.60 22.96 2.31
CA SER A 332 0.53 22.92 3.33
C SER A 332 0.77 21.87 4.44
N VAL A 333 1.73 20.96 4.25
CA VAL A 333 2.14 19.96 5.25
C VAL A 333 3.54 20.24 5.76
N GLN A 334 3.74 20.05 7.06
CA GLN A 334 5.05 20.16 7.70
C GLN A 334 5.71 18.78 7.75
N ALA A 335 6.83 18.62 7.06
CA ALA A 335 7.70 17.45 7.21
C ALA A 335 8.34 17.47 8.61
N GLN A 336 8.65 16.28 9.14
CA GLN A 336 9.34 16.14 10.41
C GLN A 336 10.71 16.80 10.40
N TYR A 337 11.15 17.28 11.57
CA TYR A 337 12.47 17.85 11.75
C TYR A 337 13.55 16.76 11.55
N LYS A 338 14.59 17.11 10.79
CA LYS A 338 15.71 16.22 10.47
C LYS A 338 16.99 16.92 10.93
N GLU A 339 17.77 16.25 11.78
CA GLU A 339 18.99 16.83 12.37
C GLU A 339 20.12 17.01 11.35
N ASN A 340 20.09 16.26 10.24
CA ASN A 340 21.16 16.26 9.25
C ASN A 340 21.20 17.54 8.40
N GLY A 341 22.24 18.36 8.58
CA GLY A 341 22.42 19.63 7.88
C GLY A 341 22.65 19.51 6.36
N PHE A 342 23.24 18.42 5.88
CA PHE A 342 23.46 18.18 4.45
C PHE A 342 22.14 18.03 3.70
N GLN A 343 21.18 17.32 4.30
CA GLN A 343 19.84 17.14 3.76
C GLN A 343 19.09 18.48 3.63
N ALA A 344 19.22 19.38 4.61
CA ALA A 344 18.64 20.71 4.54
C ALA A 344 19.22 21.56 3.39
N ILE A 345 20.53 21.48 3.15
CA ILE A 345 21.19 22.14 2.01
C ILE A 345 20.65 21.58 0.68
N ALA A 346 20.53 20.26 0.56
CA ALA A 346 20.03 19.58 -0.63
C ALA A 346 18.57 19.93 -0.96
N VAL A 347 17.70 20.03 0.06
CA VAL A 347 16.30 20.47 -0.09
C VAL A 347 16.23 21.93 -0.56
N ASN A 348 17.07 22.80 -0.02
CA ASN A 348 17.12 24.20 -0.43
C ASN A 348 17.65 24.37 -1.87
N ALA A 349 18.71 23.65 -2.24
CA ALA A 349 19.22 23.62 -3.62
C ALA A 349 18.16 23.08 -4.60
N SER A 350 17.46 22.02 -4.23
CA SER A 350 16.36 21.44 -5.01
C SER A 350 15.25 22.46 -5.29
N LYS A 351 14.86 23.27 -4.30
CA LYS A 351 13.87 24.36 -4.46
C LYS A 351 14.38 25.52 -5.33
N GLN A 352 15.70 25.63 -5.56
CA GLN A 352 16.26 26.59 -6.51
C GLN A 352 16.27 26.08 -7.96
N VAL A 353 16.45 24.78 -8.17
CA VAL A 353 16.43 24.17 -9.51
C VAL A 353 15.01 23.87 -10.00
N PHE A 354 14.19 23.21 -9.18
CA PHE A 354 12.86 22.75 -9.57
C PHE A 354 11.78 23.78 -9.23
N LYS A 355 11.57 24.75 -10.13
CA LYS A 355 10.58 25.83 -9.97
C LYS A 355 9.14 25.46 -10.33
N LYS A 356 8.92 24.47 -11.20
CA LYS A 356 7.56 24.01 -11.56
C LYS A 356 6.98 23.20 -10.40
N LYS A 357 5.80 23.61 -9.91
CA LYS A 357 4.97 22.76 -9.03
C LYS A 357 4.18 21.80 -9.91
N ALA A 358 4.35 20.50 -9.70
CA ALA A 358 3.58 19.48 -10.42
C ALA A 358 2.20 19.31 -9.78
N GLU A 359 1.14 19.26 -10.58
CA GLU A 359 -0.22 18.97 -10.12
C GLU A 359 -0.66 17.61 -10.66
N MET A 360 -1.27 16.78 -9.81
CA MET A 360 -1.66 15.41 -10.17
C MET A 360 -2.96 14.98 -9.49
N LEU A 361 -3.81 14.26 -10.22
CA LEU A 361 -4.95 13.52 -9.66
C LEU A 361 -4.41 12.29 -8.92
N PHE A 362 -4.58 12.25 -7.60
CA PHE A 362 -4.23 11.11 -6.76
C PHE A 362 -5.50 10.28 -6.49
N ASN A 363 -5.55 9.07 -7.04
CA ASN A 363 -6.76 8.24 -7.05
C ASN A 363 -6.74 7.10 -6.02
N ALA A 364 -5.70 6.93 -5.19
CA ALA A 364 -5.59 5.84 -4.22
C ALA A 364 -6.00 6.20 -2.77
N THR A 365 -6.81 7.25 -2.59
CA THR A 365 -7.52 7.55 -1.33
C THR A 365 -8.65 6.56 -1.05
N SER A 366 -8.99 6.30 0.22
CA SER A 366 -10.23 5.61 0.55
C SER A 366 -11.45 6.43 0.11
N GLN A 367 -12.58 5.78 -0.15
CA GLN A 367 -13.82 6.47 -0.53
C GLN A 367 -14.46 7.25 0.65
N GLN A 368 -14.01 7.02 1.88
CA GLN A 368 -14.61 7.56 3.10
C GLN A 368 -13.85 8.75 3.69
N ASN A 369 -12.51 8.76 3.60
CA ASN A 369 -11.64 9.70 4.32
C ASN A 369 -10.72 10.52 3.38
N VAL A 370 -11.21 10.86 2.19
CA VAL A 370 -10.43 11.44 1.08
C VAL A 370 -9.49 12.59 1.50
N ASP A 371 -9.97 13.57 2.28
CA ASP A 371 -9.15 14.73 2.69
C ASP A 371 -7.98 14.35 3.62
N SER A 372 -8.22 13.39 4.52
CA SER A 372 -7.21 12.87 5.45
C SER A 372 -6.19 12.00 4.72
N ASP A 373 -6.65 11.07 3.88
CA ASP A 373 -5.76 10.22 3.09
C ASP A 373 -4.88 11.05 2.16
N LEU A 374 -5.43 12.09 1.54
CA LEU A 374 -4.69 13.01 0.66
C LEU A 374 -3.64 13.83 1.44
N LYS A 375 -3.94 14.24 2.67
CA LYS A 375 -2.97 14.94 3.55
C LYS A 375 -1.81 14.03 3.93
N GLU A 376 -2.10 12.82 4.40
CA GLU A 376 -1.10 11.84 4.78
C GLU A 376 -0.25 11.41 3.57
N MET A 377 -0.88 11.24 2.41
CA MET A 377 -0.20 10.97 1.15
C MET A 377 0.80 12.06 0.77
N VAL A 378 0.40 13.34 0.79
CA VAL A 378 1.29 14.47 0.49
C VAL A 378 2.41 14.60 1.52
N LEU A 379 2.16 14.29 2.80
CA LEU A 379 3.21 14.25 3.83
C LEU A 379 4.26 13.16 3.53
N ARG A 380 3.84 11.91 3.28
CA ARG A 380 4.76 10.80 2.99
C ARG A 380 5.61 11.07 1.75
N GLN A 381 4.98 11.54 0.66
CA GLN A 381 5.67 11.87 -0.57
C GLN A 381 6.65 13.04 -0.41
N LYS A 382 6.33 14.02 0.43
CA LYS A 382 7.26 15.11 0.77
C LYS A 382 8.48 14.57 1.50
N GLU A 383 8.29 13.77 2.56
CA GLU A 383 9.41 13.24 3.33
C GLU A 383 10.31 12.30 2.52
N SER A 384 9.73 11.49 1.62
CA SER A 384 10.45 10.65 0.65
C SER A 384 11.27 11.48 -0.35
N ARG A 385 10.69 12.55 -0.94
CA ARG A 385 11.39 13.46 -1.85
C ARG A 385 12.49 14.29 -1.19
N GLU A 386 12.38 14.52 0.10
CA GLU A 386 13.44 15.12 0.92
C GLU A 386 14.55 14.11 1.27
N SER A 387 14.38 12.81 1.02
CA SER A 387 15.47 11.82 1.09
C SER A 387 16.44 12.02 -0.08
N LEU A 388 17.50 12.78 0.19
CA LEU A 388 18.43 13.36 -0.79
C LEU A 388 19.90 13.02 -0.52
N MET A 389 20.18 12.12 0.43
CA MET A 389 21.53 11.76 0.83
C MET A 389 21.65 10.26 1.04
N GLN A 390 22.74 9.68 0.56
CA GLN A 390 23.16 8.31 0.84
C GLN A 390 24.62 8.31 1.30
N VAL A 391 24.99 7.28 2.04
CA VAL A 391 26.36 7.03 2.51
C VAL A 391 26.70 5.60 2.17
N ARG A 392 27.82 5.39 1.48
CA ARG A 392 28.37 4.07 1.20
C ARG A 392 29.63 3.91 2.03
N GLY A 393 29.84 2.78 2.67
CA GLY A 393 31.04 2.62 3.49
C GLY A 393 31.34 1.17 3.80
N ARG A 394 32.54 0.93 4.32
CA ARG A 394 33.00 -0.39 4.73
C ARG A 394 33.50 -0.36 6.16
N SER A 395 33.18 -1.40 6.95
CA SER A 395 33.60 -1.47 8.34
C SER A 395 34.05 -2.87 8.77
N ARG A 396 34.81 -2.92 9.87
CA ARG A 396 35.23 -4.15 10.56
C ARG A 396 34.35 -4.55 11.73
N ASP A 397 33.33 -3.76 12.08
CA ASP A 397 32.46 -4.08 13.21
C ASP A 397 31.29 -5.00 12.77
N PRO A 398 31.22 -6.25 13.25
CA PRO A 398 30.10 -7.15 12.98
C PRO A 398 28.79 -6.74 13.67
N GLN A 399 28.81 -5.81 14.64
CA GLN A 399 27.58 -5.32 15.28
C GLN A 399 26.72 -4.45 14.35
N LEU A 400 27.32 -3.85 13.31
CA LEU A 400 26.58 -3.12 12.29
C LEU A 400 25.70 -4.09 11.50
N LYS A 401 24.40 -3.78 11.36
CA LYS A 401 23.42 -4.66 10.72
C LYS A 401 22.29 -3.87 10.05
N ILE A 402 21.52 -4.57 9.20
CA ILE A 402 20.34 -4.03 8.53
C ILE A 402 19.34 -3.39 9.52
N GLY A 403 18.85 -2.20 9.18
CA GLY A 403 17.99 -1.37 10.04
C GLY A 403 18.67 -0.74 11.26
N GLY A 404 19.92 -1.10 11.56
CA GLY A 404 20.76 -0.49 12.59
C GLY A 404 21.17 0.94 12.26
N ARG A 405 21.85 1.60 13.19
CA ARG A 405 22.40 2.95 13.00
C ARG A 405 23.93 2.95 13.12
N ALA A 406 24.61 3.65 12.21
CA ALA A 406 26.03 3.98 12.31
C ALA A 406 26.18 5.45 12.72
N GLU A 407 26.75 5.72 13.89
CA GLU A 407 27.25 7.04 14.29
C GLU A 407 28.69 7.15 13.80
N ILE A 408 28.97 8.11 12.91
CA ILE A 408 30.23 8.14 12.15
C ILE A 408 31.11 9.31 12.58
N SER A 409 32.44 9.13 12.66
CA SER A 409 33.40 10.20 12.95
C SER A 409 34.65 10.18 12.07
N ASP A 410 35.20 11.35 11.79
CA ASP A 410 36.48 11.52 11.08
C ASP A 410 37.70 11.13 11.95
N ILE A 411 38.88 11.16 11.34
CA ILE A 411 40.19 10.89 11.95
C ILE A 411 40.54 11.80 13.15
N ASN A 412 39.86 12.94 13.27
CA ASN A 412 39.98 13.91 14.36
C ASN A 412 38.85 13.73 15.42
N ALA A 413 38.09 12.64 15.36
CA ALA A 413 36.90 12.36 16.16
C ALA A 413 35.76 13.41 16.01
N LYS A 414 35.72 14.14 14.89
CA LYS A 414 34.62 15.03 14.53
C LYS A 414 33.46 14.20 13.96
N ALA A 415 32.26 14.41 14.50
CA ALA A 415 31.06 13.73 14.02
C ALA A 415 30.78 14.02 12.52
N MET A 416 30.44 12.98 11.79
CA MET A 416 30.00 12.95 10.39
C MET A 416 28.50 12.63 10.26
N GLU A 417 27.73 12.83 11.34
CA GLU A 417 26.31 12.44 11.53
C GLU A 417 26.06 10.94 11.77
N THR A 418 24.79 10.59 12.02
CA THR A 418 24.29 9.21 12.20
C THR A 418 23.41 8.79 11.02
N TYR A 419 23.61 7.56 10.53
CA TYR A 419 22.90 7.01 9.37
C TYR A 419 22.25 5.67 9.69
N ARG A 420 21.00 5.48 9.23
CA ARG A 420 20.28 4.20 9.26
C ARG A 420 20.74 3.33 8.10
N ILE A 421 21.10 2.08 8.38
CA ILE A 421 21.53 1.10 7.38
C ILE A 421 20.33 0.49 6.67
N ILE A 422 20.29 0.60 5.33
CA ILE A 422 19.23 0.06 4.48
C ILE A 422 19.67 -1.12 3.61
N GLU A 423 20.98 -1.28 3.41
CA GLU A 423 21.60 -2.44 2.77
C GLU A 423 22.93 -2.75 3.49
N ILE A 424 23.26 -4.02 3.67
CA ILE A 424 24.56 -4.44 4.22
C ILE A 424 24.98 -5.82 3.70
N THR A 425 26.23 -5.96 3.29
CA THR A 425 26.85 -7.24 2.96
C THR A 425 27.99 -7.53 3.94
N HIS A 426 27.90 -8.63 4.68
CA HIS A 426 28.95 -9.14 5.56
C HIS A 426 29.78 -10.18 4.81
N SER A 427 31.11 -10.05 4.82
CA SER A 427 32.06 -10.96 4.18
C SER A 427 33.07 -11.50 5.19
N HIS A 428 33.29 -12.81 5.20
CA HIS A 428 34.30 -13.51 6.00
C HIS A 428 34.97 -14.61 5.17
N ASP A 429 36.30 -14.60 5.05
CA ASP A 429 37.03 -15.54 4.19
C ASP A 429 37.77 -16.67 4.93
N GLY A 430 37.55 -16.76 6.24
CA GLY A 430 38.28 -17.64 7.15
C GLY A 430 39.32 -16.90 8.00
N ASN A 431 39.91 -15.81 7.50
CA ASN A 431 40.92 -15.02 8.21
C ASN A 431 40.42 -13.59 8.49
N ASP A 432 39.95 -12.91 7.45
CA ASP A 432 39.55 -11.51 7.49
C ASP A 432 38.01 -11.36 7.47
N TYR A 433 37.57 -10.22 8.02
CA TYR A 433 36.17 -9.83 8.06
C TYR A 433 36.02 -8.35 7.69
N TYR A 434 34.98 -8.07 6.90
CA TYR A 434 34.45 -6.72 6.74
C TYR A 434 32.95 -6.78 6.41
N ASN A 435 32.27 -5.65 6.53
CA ASN A 435 31.00 -5.40 5.86
C ASN A 435 31.10 -4.21 4.92
N GLU A 436 30.20 -4.17 3.94
CA GLU A 436 29.93 -3.04 3.06
C GLU A 436 28.48 -2.64 3.26
N PHE A 437 28.18 -1.36 3.47
CA PHE A 437 26.85 -0.89 3.84
C PHE A 437 26.41 0.34 3.04
N ILE A 438 25.09 0.47 2.89
CA ILE A 438 24.43 1.72 2.45
C ILE A 438 23.62 2.27 3.61
N GLY A 439 23.94 3.50 4.00
CA GLY A 439 23.22 4.28 5.00
C GLY A 439 22.45 5.45 4.38
N ILE A 440 21.39 5.88 5.06
CA ILE A 440 20.64 7.11 4.80
C ILE A 440 20.48 7.90 6.11
N PRO A 441 20.21 9.22 6.08
CA PRO A 441 19.79 9.94 7.28
C PRO A 441 18.60 9.25 7.96
N ASP A 442 18.52 9.31 9.29
CA ASP A 442 17.47 8.59 10.04
C ASP A 442 16.09 9.26 9.88
N ILE A 443 15.40 8.91 8.80
CA ILE A 443 14.07 9.39 8.42
C ILE A 443 12.99 8.35 8.71
N PHE A 444 11.80 8.81 9.09
CA PHE A 444 10.66 7.94 9.40
C PHE A 444 10.00 7.32 8.16
N ILE A 445 9.90 8.09 7.08
CA ILE A 445 9.41 7.60 5.78
C ILE A 445 10.56 6.94 5.02
N SER A 446 10.43 5.62 4.83
CA SER A 446 11.33 4.77 4.06
C SER A 446 11.59 5.33 2.66
N PRO A 447 12.84 5.29 2.15
CA PRO A 447 13.18 5.78 0.81
C PRO A 447 12.55 4.96 -0.32
N PHE A 448 12.03 3.76 0.00
CA PHE A 448 11.28 2.87 -0.89
C PHE A 448 9.78 3.20 -0.93
N PHE A 449 9.37 4.34 -0.37
CA PHE A 449 8.00 4.82 -0.45
C PHE A 449 7.54 4.95 -1.91
N ASP A 450 6.39 4.39 -2.23
CA ASP A 450 5.78 4.41 -3.55
C ASP A 450 4.30 4.79 -3.44
N GLU A 451 3.90 5.78 -4.22
CA GLU A 451 2.55 6.34 -4.22
C GLU A 451 1.54 5.52 -5.02
N ASP A 452 2.03 4.70 -5.95
CA ASP A 452 1.22 3.81 -6.78
C ASP A 452 1.18 2.37 -6.22
N ALA A 453 1.67 2.16 -4.98
CA ALA A 453 1.67 0.88 -4.27
C ALA A 453 0.29 0.42 -3.76
N PHE A 454 -0.74 0.52 -4.60
CA PHE A 454 -2.08 -0.03 -4.36
C PHE A 454 -2.28 -1.36 -5.11
N PRO A 455 -3.16 -2.27 -4.63
CA PRO A 455 -3.41 -3.54 -5.32
C PRO A 455 -4.13 -3.28 -6.64
N THR A 456 -3.68 -3.92 -7.73
CA THR A 456 -4.31 -3.80 -9.05
C THR A 456 -5.18 -5.03 -9.36
N CYS A 457 -6.31 -4.82 -10.03
CA CYS A 457 -7.36 -5.82 -10.18
C CYS A 457 -8.17 -5.61 -11.47
N GLU A 458 -8.50 -6.70 -12.17
CA GLU A 458 -9.48 -6.70 -13.26
C GLU A 458 -10.93 -6.65 -12.77
N GLU A 459 -11.88 -6.43 -13.67
CA GLU A 459 -13.32 -6.51 -13.38
C GLU A 459 -13.72 -7.90 -12.86
N GLN A 460 -14.66 -7.95 -11.90
CA GLN A 460 -15.09 -9.19 -11.24
C GLN A 460 -16.60 -9.22 -10.97
N SER A 461 -17.20 -10.41 -11.03
CA SER A 461 -18.52 -10.67 -10.44
C SER A 461 -18.44 -10.82 -8.91
N ALA A 462 -19.46 -10.33 -8.22
CA ALA A 462 -19.70 -10.57 -6.80
C ALA A 462 -21.20 -10.70 -6.52
N ILE A 463 -21.54 -11.23 -5.34
CA ILE A 463 -22.94 -11.35 -4.91
C ILE A 463 -23.29 -10.21 -3.96
N VAL A 464 -24.46 -9.60 -4.14
CA VAL A 464 -24.98 -8.55 -3.24
C VAL A 464 -25.30 -9.15 -1.87
N THR A 465 -24.82 -8.50 -0.81
CA THR A 465 -25.00 -8.95 0.59
C THR A 465 -25.79 -7.98 1.47
N ASP A 466 -25.93 -6.72 1.03
CA ASP A 466 -26.55 -5.64 1.77
C ASP A 466 -26.90 -4.51 0.80
N ASN A 467 -28.14 -4.01 0.83
CA ASN A 467 -28.61 -2.91 -0.02
C ASN A 467 -29.41 -1.84 0.75
N ASP A 468 -29.44 -1.90 2.09
CA ASP A 468 -30.13 -0.91 2.94
C ASP A 468 -29.28 0.35 3.13
N ASN A 469 -29.19 1.17 2.08
CA ASN A 469 -28.45 2.42 2.09
C ASN A 469 -29.27 3.57 1.47
N PRO A 470 -29.49 4.70 2.18
CA PRO A 470 -30.26 5.83 1.66
C PRO A 470 -29.76 6.48 0.36
N GLN A 471 -28.50 6.22 -0.04
CA GLN A 471 -27.90 6.75 -1.26
C GLN A 471 -27.90 5.73 -2.43
N GLY A 472 -28.49 4.55 -2.24
CA GLY A 472 -28.48 3.47 -3.26
C GLY A 472 -27.13 2.78 -3.42
N MET A 473 -26.31 2.76 -2.37
CA MET A 473 -25.07 1.99 -2.32
C MET A 473 -25.33 0.55 -1.82
N ILE A 474 -24.50 -0.40 -2.23
CA ILE A 474 -24.63 -1.81 -1.81
C ILE A 474 -23.31 -2.37 -1.28
N LYS A 475 -23.33 -3.41 -0.45
CA LYS A 475 -22.14 -4.21 -0.11
C LYS A 475 -22.20 -5.53 -0.85
N VAL A 476 -21.06 -5.97 -1.36
CA VAL A 476 -20.94 -7.25 -2.08
C VAL A 476 -19.97 -8.19 -1.39
N GLN A 477 -20.00 -9.47 -1.78
CA GLN A 477 -19.01 -10.46 -1.42
C GLN A 477 -18.45 -11.11 -2.68
N PHE A 478 -17.13 -10.94 -2.89
CA PHE A 478 -16.41 -11.64 -3.96
C PHE A 478 -16.27 -13.14 -3.63
N PRO A 479 -16.13 -14.04 -4.62
CA PRO A 479 -15.99 -15.48 -4.38
C PRO A 479 -14.85 -15.84 -3.42
N TRP A 480 -13.70 -15.15 -3.49
CA TRP A 480 -12.54 -15.35 -2.62
C TRP A 480 -12.76 -14.83 -1.18
N GLN A 481 -13.68 -13.89 -0.95
CA GLN A 481 -14.04 -13.42 0.39
C GLN A 481 -14.91 -14.44 1.17
N LYS A 482 -15.66 -15.30 0.47
CA LYS A 482 -16.67 -16.20 1.04
C LYS A 482 -16.14 -17.12 2.14
N LYS A 483 -14.96 -17.74 1.94
CA LYS A 483 -14.35 -18.65 2.93
C LYS A 483 -13.99 -17.96 4.25
N LYS A 484 -13.60 -16.68 4.20
CA LYS A 484 -13.18 -15.87 5.34
C LYS A 484 -14.36 -15.05 5.93
N GLY A 485 -15.57 -15.17 5.38
CA GLY A 485 -16.77 -14.45 5.84
C GLY A 485 -16.74 -12.93 5.58
N LEU A 486 -15.88 -12.48 4.66
CA LEU A 486 -15.60 -11.07 4.41
C LEU A 486 -16.58 -10.46 3.41
N LYS A 487 -16.67 -9.13 3.38
CA LYS A 487 -17.47 -8.35 2.41
C LYS A 487 -16.87 -6.96 2.22
N THR A 488 -17.28 -6.28 1.16
CA THR A 488 -16.84 -4.91 0.86
C THR A 488 -17.45 -3.86 1.81
N PRO A 489 -16.88 -2.64 1.84
CA PRO A 489 -17.60 -1.45 2.27
C PRO A 489 -18.84 -1.18 1.39
N TRP A 490 -19.59 -0.12 1.71
CA TRP A 490 -20.63 0.41 0.83
C TRP A 490 -20.04 0.91 -0.49
N LEU A 491 -20.57 0.41 -1.60
CA LEU A 491 -20.10 0.71 -2.95
C LEU A 491 -21.17 1.46 -3.75
N ARG A 492 -20.75 2.46 -4.52
CA ARG A 492 -21.62 3.18 -5.46
C ARG A 492 -22.02 2.27 -6.62
N VAL A 493 -23.28 2.37 -7.04
CA VAL A 493 -23.84 1.69 -8.21
C VAL A 493 -23.94 2.68 -9.38
N VAL A 494 -23.44 2.28 -10.55
CA VAL A 494 -23.61 3.04 -11.80
C VAL A 494 -25.09 2.97 -12.20
N THR A 495 -25.72 4.13 -12.38
CA THR A 495 -27.09 4.24 -12.92
C THR A 495 -27.09 4.99 -14.25
N PRO A 496 -27.85 4.54 -15.27
CA PRO A 496 -28.02 5.24 -16.54
C PRO A 496 -28.47 6.71 -16.45
N TYR A 497 -29.09 7.14 -15.35
CA TYR A 497 -29.44 8.56 -15.15
C TYR A 497 -29.42 8.96 -13.67
N ALA A 498 -28.65 10.00 -13.33
CA ALA A 498 -28.57 10.56 -11.98
C ALA A 498 -28.54 12.10 -11.98
N GLY A 499 -29.03 12.70 -10.90
CA GLY A 499 -28.96 14.13 -10.65
C GLY A 499 -29.67 14.55 -9.36
N LYS A 500 -29.53 15.81 -8.96
CA LYS A 500 -30.20 16.34 -7.78
C LYS A 500 -31.73 16.28 -7.95
N GLY A 501 -32.38 15.43 -7.15
CA GLY A 501 -33.84 15.24 -7.15
C GLY A 501 -34.41 14.53 -8.39
N LYS A 502 -33.58 13.84 -9.19
CA LYS A 502 -34.00 13.16 -10.42
C LYS A 502 -33.04 12.04 -10.80
N GLY A 503 -33.52 10.99 -11.46
CA GLY A 503 -32.69 9.88 -11.90
C GLY A 503 -33.47 8.59 -12.05
N MET A 504 -32.78 7.50 -12.37
CA MET A 504 -33.29 6.15 -12.27
C MET A 504 -32.71 5.49 -11.01
N HIS A 505 -33.58 5.04 -10.11
CA HIS A 505 -33.22 4.37 -8.87
C HIS A 505 -33.75 2.93 -8.92
N ILE A 506 -32.91 2.03 -9.42
CA ILE A 506 -33.13 0.59 -9.47
C ILE A 506 -31.83 -0.01 -8.94
N ILE A 507 -31.85 -0.51 -7.70
CA ILE A 507 -30.68 -0.99 -6.98
C ILE A 507 -30.75 -2.52 -6.93
N PRO A 508 -29.67 -3.25 -7.26
CA PRO A 508 -29.63 -4.70 -7.15
C PRO A 508 -30.00 -5.22 -5.74
N GLU A 509 -30.69 -6.34 -5.68
CA GLU A 509 -31.19 -6.95 -4.44
C GLU A 509 -30.23 -8.00 -3.86
N VAL A 510 -30.37 -8.29 -2.56
CA VAL A 510 -29.50 -9.24 -1.85
C VAL A 510 -29.63 -10.64 -2.47
N GLY A 511 -28.48 -11.22 -2.82
CA GLY A 511 -28.39 -12.51 -3.53
C GLY A 511 -28.19 -12.39 -5.04
N GLU A 512 -28.40 -11.21 -5.64
CA GLU A 512 -28.16 -11.00 -7.08
C GLU A 512 -26.66 -10.93 -7.42
N GLU A 513 -26.32 -11.26 -8.67
CA GLU A 513 -24.98 -11.14 -9.21
C GLU A 513 -24.76 -9.75 -9.84
N VAL A 514 -23.68 -9.10 -9.44
CA VAL A 514 -23.25 -7.80 -9.96
C VAL A 514 -21.81 -7.84 -10.42
N VAL A 515 -21.51 -7.09 -11.48
CA VAL A 515 -20.13 -6.88 -11.97
C VAL A 515 -19.59 -5.58 -11.40
N LEU A 516 -18.33 -5.62 -10.97
CA LEU A 516 -17.61 -4.50 -10.39
C LEU A 516 -16.47 -4.05 -11.27
N GLY A 517 -16.37 -2.73 -11.43
CA GLY A 517 -15.18 -2.05 -11.90
C GLY A 517 -14.38 -1.51 -10.71
N PHE A 518 -13.16 -1.04 -10.99
CA PHE A 518 -12.23 -0.54 -9.98
C PHE A 518 -11.64 0.79 -10.47
N ASP A 519 -11.70 1.84 -9.64
CA ASP A 519 -11.17 3.16 -10.02
C ASP A 519 -9.67 3.03 -10.35
N ASN A 520 -9.29 3.23 -11.62
CA ASN A 520 -7.92 3.01 -12.14
C ASN A 520 -7.35 1.60 -11.85
N GLY A 521 -8.22 0.58 -11.80
CA GLY A 521 -7.83 -0.80 -11.46
C GLY A 521 -7.52 -1.02 -9.98
N ASN A 522 -7.66 -0.03 -9.09
CA ASN A 522 -7.35 -0.16 -7.67
C ASN A 522 -8.38 -1.04 -6.96
N ALA A 523 -7.96 -2.22 -6.46
CA ALA A 523 -8.82 -3.21 -5.82
C ALA A 523 -9.53 -2.71 -4.54
N GLU A 524 -9.05 -1.61 -3.97
CA GLU A 524 -9.62 -0.96 -2.78
C GLU A 524 -10.66 0.12 -3.10
N ARG A 525 -10.81 0.47 -4.39
CA ARG A 525 -11.84 1.38 -4.88
C ARG A 525 -12.79 0.69 -5.88
N PRO A 526 -13.45 -0.41 -5.50
CA PRO A 526 -14.49 -1.00 -6.32
C PRO A 526 -15.71 -0.08 -6.42
N PHE A 527 -16.41 -0.19 -7.54
CA PHE A 527 -17.75 0.34 -7.75
C PHE A 527 -18.55 -0.69 -8.56
N VAL A 528 -19.87 -0.69 -8.40
CA VAL A 528 -20.76 -1.63 -9.09
C VAL A 528 -21.13 -1.06 -10.46
N PHE A 529 -20.76 -1.77 -11.53
CA PHE A 529 -21.04 -1.38 -12.91
C PHE A 529 -22.48 -1.71 -13.32
N GLY A 530 -23.02 -2.83 -12.84
CA GLY A 530 -24.40 -3.27 -13.09
C GLY A 530 -24.65 -4.71 -12.64
N ALA A 531 -25.91 -5.15 -12.72
CA ALA A 531 -26.30 -6.55 -12.49
C ALA A 531 -26.18 -7.40 -13.77
N MET A 532 -25.98 -8.71 -13.61
CA MET A 532 -26.01 -9.67 -14.72
C MET A 532 -26.93 -10.84 -14.41
N PHE A 533 -27.62 -11.34 -15.44
CA PHE A 533 -28.32 -12.62 -15.39
C PHE A 533 -27.32 -13.78 -15.44
N ASN A 534 -27.66 -14.89 -14.79
CA ASN A 534 -26.82 -16.08 -14.71
C ASN A 534 -27.65 -17.36 -14.88
N GLY A 535 -27.09 -18.52 -14.50
CA GLY A 535 -27.76 -19.82 -14.67
C GLY A 535 -29.07 -19.99 -13.86
N GLU A 536 -29.27 -19.19 -12.81
CA GLU A 536 -30.44 -19.26 -11.92
C GLU A 536 -31.30 -17.97 -12.02
N ALA A 537 -30.68 -16.81 -12.19
CA ALA A 537 -31.36 -15.52 -12.25
C ALA A 537 -31.64 -15.07 -13.71
N SER A 538 -32.92 -14.87 -14.05
CA SER A 538 -33.36 -14.39 -15.36
C SER A 538 -34.69 -13.63 -15.28
N ALA A 539 -34.85 -12.56 -16.07
CA ALA A 539 -36.14 -11.88 -16.23
C ALA A 539 -37.20 -12.67 -17.03
N GLY A 540 -36.84 -13.83 -17.62
CA GLY A 540 -37.78 -14.67 -18.37
C GLY A 540 -38.26 -14.10 -19.72
N LEU A 541 -37.71 -12.95 -20.16
CA LEU A 541 -38.07 -12.30 -21.43
C LEU A 541 -37.17 -12.74 -22.62
N GLY A 542 -36.02 -13.38 -22.34
CA GLY A 542 -35.13 -13.89 -23.38
C GLY A 542 -35.71 -15.11 -24.11
N GLY A 543 -35.35 -15.29 -25.38
CA GLY A 543 -35.79 -16.44 -26.18
C GLY A 543 -35.56 -16.29 -27.68
N ALA A 544 -36.05 -17.25 -28.46
CA ALA A 544 -35.93 -17.25 -29.91
C ALA A 544 -36.55 -15.97 -30.53
N GLY A 545 -35.77 -15.28 -31.37
CA GLY A 545 -36.16 -14.01 -31.99
C GLY A 545 -36.07 -12.78 -31.09
N ASN A 546 -35.82 -12.94 -29.79
CA ASN A 546 -35.64 -11.86 -28.81
C ASN A 546 -36.75 -10.78 -28.91
N PHE A 547 -38.02 -11.19 -28.97
CA PHE A 547 -39.13 -10.26 -29.24
C PHE A 547 -39.57 -9.45 -28.02
N MET A 548 -39.47 -10.02 -26.81
CA MET A 548 -39.88 -9.38 -25.57
C MET A 548 -38.78 -8.45 -25.02
N LYS A 549 -39.17 -7.26 -24.56
CA LYS A 549 -38.34 -6.34 -23.75
C LYS A 549 -39.18 -5.82 -22.60
N GLY A 550 -38.55 -5.38 -21.52
CA GLY A 550 -39.29 -4.75 -20.44
C GLY A 550 -38.53 -4.59 -19.14
N LEU A 551 -39.27 -4.09 -18.16
CA LEU A 551 -38.87 -3.98 -16.76
C LEU A 551 -39.90 -4.74 -15.92
N GLN A 552 -39.45 -5.52 -14.95
CA GLN A 552 -40.29 -6.22 -13.98
C GLN A 552 -39.65 -6.11 -12.59
N THR A 553 -40.45 -5.79 -11.57
CA THR A 553 -40.02 -5.76 -10.16
C THR A 553 -40.22 -7.13 -9.49
N PRO A 554 -39.53 -7.44 -8.37
CA PRO A 554 -39.68 -8.72 -7.67
C PRO A 554 -41.12 -9.03 -7.25
N THR A 555 -41.90 -7.99 -6.95
CA THR A 555 -43.32 -8.09 -6.59
C THR A 555 -44.27 -8.28 -7.77
N GLY A 556 -43.79 -8.31 -9.02
CA GLY A 556 -44.60 -8.63 -10.21
C GLY A 556 -45.12 -7.44 -11.03
N SER A 557 -44.86 -6.20 -10.61
CA SER A 557 -45.19 -5.01 -11.41
C SER A 557 -44.30 -4.94 -12.65
N ARG A 558 -44.89 -4.69 -13.83
CA ARG A 558 -44.22 -4.85 -15.12
C ARG A 558 -44.62 -3.86 -16.21
N LEU A 559 -43.66 -3.55 -17.07
CA LEU A 559 -43.78 -2.80 -18.32
C LEU A 559 -43.12 -3.63 -19.43
N HIS A 560 -43.93 -4.31 -20.25
CA HIS A 560 -43.46 -5.24 -21.29
C HIS A 560 -43.81 -4.75 -22.70
N MET A 561 -42.89 -4.93 -23.64
CA MET A 561 -43.00 -4.63 -25.06
C MET A 561 -42.79 -5.93 -25.85
N ASN A 562 -43.64 -6.21 -26.83
CA ASN A 562 -43.50 -7.37 -27.71
C ASN A 562 -43.40 -6.92 -29.17
N ASP A 563 -42.18 -6.93 -29.71
CA ASP A 563 -41.88 -6.46 -31.07
C ASP A 563 -42.45 -7.37 -32.17
N LYS A 564 -42.85 -8.61 -31.84
CA LYS A 564 -43.51 -9.50 -32.80
C LYS A 564 -44.93 -9.03 -33.14
N ASP A 565 -45.62 -8.50 -32.14
CA ASP A 565 -47.02 -8.08 -32.24
C ASP A 565 -47.14 -6.54 -32.31
N GLY A 566 -46.06 -5.80 -32.02
CA GLY A 566 -46.06 -4.34 -31.88
C GLY A 566 -46.76 -3.85 -30.59
N SER A 567 -46.93 -4.73 -29.60
CA SER A 567 -47.79 -4.47 -28.43
C SER A 567 -47.02 -3.98 -27.19
N LEU A 568 -47.70 -3.20 -26.34
CA LEU A 568 -47.21 -2.68 -25.07
C LEU A 568 -48.17 -3.09 -23.94
N HIS A 569 -47.65 -3.59 -22.81
CA HIS A 569 -48.44 -4.02 -21.66
C HIS A 569 -47.84 -3.50 -20.35
N MET A 570 -48.66 -2.77 -19.59
CA MET A 570 -48.37 -2.33 -18.23
C MET A 570 -49.29 -3.08 -17.26
N GLN A 571 -48.75 -3.61 -16.17
CA GLN A 571 -49.55 -4.33 -15.17
C GLN A 571 -48.90 -4.29 -13.79
N ASP A 572 -49.72 -4.20 -12.74
CA ASP A 572 -49.31 -4.41 -11.35
C ASP A 572 -49.57 -5.85 -10.87
N ASN A 573 -49.12 -6.17 -9.66
CA ASN A 573 -49.38 -7.47 -9.04
C ASN A 573 -50.87 -7.71 -8.69
N GLY A 574 -51.69 -6.65 -8.63
CA GLY A 574 -53.12 -6.69 -8.31
C GLY A 574 -54.03 -6.84 -9.53
N GLY A 575 -53.48 -7.19 -10.69
CA GLY A 575 -54.22 -7.43 -11.93
C GLY A 575 -54.65 -6.16 -12.69
N VAL A 576 -54.42 -4.96 -12.14
CA VAL A 576 -54.68 -3.71 -12.85
C VAL A 576 -53.73 -3.62 -14.03
N SER A 577 -54.27 -3.34 -15.22
CA SER A 577 -53.48 -3.36 -16.45
C SER A 577 -53.94 -2.35 -17.50
N MET A 578 -52.98 -1.92 -18.32
CA MET A 578 -53.17 -1.14 -19.54
C MET A 578 -52.41 -1.85 -20.67
N LYS A 579 -53.11 -2.18 -21.76
CA LYS A 579 -52.53 -2.82 -22.93
C LYS A 579 -52.85 -2.04 -24.19
N PHE A 580 -51.84 -1.85 -25.04
CA PHE A 580 -51.95 -1.44 -26.43
C PHE A 580 -51.58 -2.64 -27.28
N ASP A 581 -52.44 -3.09 -28.20
CA ASP A 581 -52.30 -4.39 -28.85
C ASP A 581 -51.42 -4.41 -30.11
N GLY A 582 -50.94 -3.26 -30.57
CA GLY A 582 -50.21 -3.11 -31.84
C GLY A 582 -51.12 -2.97 -33.08
N GLY A 583 -52.38 -3.40 -32.98
CA GLY A 583 -53.42 -3.21 -34.00
C GLY A 583 -54.18 -1.87 -33.90
N GLY A 584 -53.86 -1.06 -32.90
CA GLY A 584 -54.48 0.25 -32.65
C GLY A 584 -55.54 0.25 -31.54
N ASN A 585 -55.78 -0.88 -30.88
CA ASN A 585 -56.71 -0.97 -29.75
C ASN A 585 -56.00 -0.72 -28.42
N ALA A 586 -56.70 -0.08 -27.48
CA ALA A 586 -56.24 0.13 -26.12
C ALA A 586 -57.27 -0.39 -25.11
N THR A 587 -56.83 -1.20 -24.15
CA THR A 587 -57.67 -1.76 -23.09
C THR A 587 -57.12 -1.38 -21.72
N THR A 588 -58.00 -1.04 -20.77
CA THR A 588 -57.64 -0.76 -19.37
C THR A 588 -58.55 -1.53 -18.42
N SER A 589 -57.97 -2.34 -17.54
CA SER A 589 -58.67 -3.31 -16.70
C SER A 589 -58.31 -3.12 -15.23
N ALA A 590 -59.27 -3.42 -14.33
CA ALA A 590 -59.07 -3.47 -12.88
C ALA A 590 -59.99 -4.56 -12.32
N GLU A 591 -59.53 -5.34 -11.33
CA GLU A 591 -60.25 -6.53 -10.84
C GLU A 591 -61.37 -6.22 -9.83
N THR A 592 -61.32 -5.06 -9.17
CA THR A 592 -62.20 -4.71 -8.04
C THR A 592 -63.08 -3.50 -8.32
N THR A 593 -62.49 -2.36 -8.68
CA THR A 593 -63.19 -1.11 -8.97
C THR A 593 -62.38 -0.24 -9.92
N LYS A 594 -63.05 0.42 -10.85
CA LYS A 594 -62.47 1.39 -11.79
C LYS A 594 -63.24 2.71 -11.69
N THR A 595 -62.53 3.77 -11.32
CA THR A 595 -63.11 5.10 -11.11
C THR A 595 -62.43 6.11 -12.04
N ILE A 596 -63.23 6.84 -12.82
CA ILE A 596 -62.80 8.01 -13.58
C ILE A 596 -63.39 9.24 -12.87
N ASN A 597 -62.53 10.19 -12.49
CA ASN A 597 -62.89 11.33 -11.65
C ASN A 597 -62.32 12.63 -12.25
N VAL A 598 -63.13 13.69 -12.25
CA VAL A 598 -62.75 15.05 -12.61
C VAL A 598 -63.22 16.03 -11.52
N GLY A 599 -62.43 17.07 -11.26
CA GLY A 599 -62.71 18.09 -10.24
C GLY A 599 -62.02 17.82 -8.90
N LYS A 600 -62.00 18.83 -8.02
CA LYS A 600 -61.27 18.75 -6.75
C LYS A 600 -62.07 17.92 -5.73
N GLY A 601 -61.90 16.60 -5.78
CA GLY A 601 -62.41 15.67 -4.78
C GLY A 601 -63.65 14.86 -5.17
N GLY A 602 -63.97 14.72 -6.47
CA GLY A 602 -65.10 13.88 -6.90
C GLY A 602 -66.27 14.59 -7.58
N GLU A 603 -66.06 15.75 -8.20
CA GLU A 603 -67.17 16.59 -8.69
C GLU A 603 -67.87 16.04 -9.94
N SER A 604 -67.22 15.12 -10.65
CA SER A 604 -67.79 14.31 -11.73
C SER A 604 -67.12 12.94 -11.73
N ILE A 605 -67.89 11.88 -11.47
CA ILE A 605 -67.43 10.51 -11.25
C ILE A 605 -68.19 9.54 -12.17
N LEU A 606 -67.44 8.74 -12.94
CA LEU A 606 -67.90 7.46 -13.47
C LEU A 606 -67.20 6.34 -12.69
N LYS A 607 -67.96 5.50 -11.98
CA LYS A 607 -67.45 4.35 -11.22
C LYS A 607 -68.08 3.06 -11.74
N MET A 608 -67.24 2.04 -11.87
CA MET A 608 -67.60 0.66 -12.24
C MET A 608 -66.99 -0.29 -11.20
N ASP A 609 -67.71 -1.34 -10.81
CA ASP A 609 -67.21 -2.36 -9.86
C ASP A 609 -67.41 -3.80 -10.35
N ASN A 610 -66.80 -4.75 -9.63
CA ASN A 610 -66.87 -6.18 -9.93
C ASN A 610 -68.23 -6.84 -9.67
N GLY A 611 -69.20 -6.12 -9.07
CA GLY A 611 -70.60 -6.53 -9.01
C GLY A 611 -71.39 -6.18 -10.28
N GLY A 612 -70.76 -5.49 -11.25
CA GLY A 612 -71.41 -5.01 -12.46
C GLY A 612 -72.14 -3.68 -12.29
N ASN A 613 -71.99 -3.00 -11.15
CA ASN A 613 -72.61 -1.69 -10.96
C ASN A 613 -71.88 -0.63 -11.79
N ILE A 614 -72.64 0.24 -12.44
CA ILE A 614 -72.13 1.43 -13.15
C ILE A 614 -72.86 2.66 -12.60
N SER A 615 -72.14 3.59 -12.00
CA SER A 615 -72.71 4.82 -11.44
C SER A 615 -72.05 6.06 -12.04
N LEU A 616 -72.88 6.98 -12.52
CA LEU A 616 -72.48 8.33 -12.95
C LEU A 616 -73.02 9.35 -11.94
N THR A 617 -72.14 10.13 -11.32
CA THR A 617 -72.48 11.10 -10.28
C THR A 617 -71.77 12.42 -10.54
N CYS A 618 -72.44 13.56 -10.35
CA CYS A 618 -71.84 14.88 -10.50
C CYS A 618 -72.49 15.92 -9.57
N ASN A 619 -71.79 17.04 -9.35
CA ASN A 619 -72.28 18.13 -8.50
C ASN A 619 -73.27 19.10 -9.18
N THR A 620 -73.34 19.13 -10.52
CA THR A 620 -74.09 20.17 -11.26
C THR A 620 -75.10 19.59 -12.25
N THR A 621 -74.63 19.00 -13.35
CA THR A 621 -75.49 18.60 -14.46
C THR A 621 -74.93 17.38 -15.18
N ILE A 622 -75.77 16.37 -15.40
CA ILE A 622 -75.50 15.29 -16.37
C ILE A 622 -76.22 15.66 -17.66
N THR A 623 -75.50 15.76 -18.78
CA THR A 623 -76.09 15.97 -20.11
C THR A 623 -75.65 14.88 -21.07
N LEU A 624 -76.61 14.09 -21.56
CA LEU A 624 -76.45 13.16 -22.68
C LEU A 624 -77.06 13.85 -23.91
N SER A 625 -76.31 14.02 -25.00
CA SER A 625 -76.84 14.73 -26.18
C SER A 625 -76.28 14.22 -27.51
N THR A 626 -77.06 14.38 -28.57
CA THR A 626 -76.64 14.12 -29.96
C THR A 626 -77.49 14.99 -30.89
N GLY A 627 -76.88 16.04 -31.45
CA GLY A 627 -77.59 17.02 -32.26
C GLY A 627 -78.68 17.75 -31.45
N LEU A 628 -79.93 17.62 -31.89
CA LEU A 628 -81.11 18.23 -31.23
C LEU A 628 -81.74 17.35 -30.13
N SER A 629 -81.23 16.15 -29.90
CA SER A 629 -81.73 15.24 -28.86
C SER A 629 -80.90 15.36 -27.59
N SER A 630 -81.54 15.47 -26.42
CA SER A 630 -80.87 15.58 -25.13
C SER A 630 -81.63 14.95 -23.97
N ILE A 631 -80.88 14.52 -22.95
CA ILE A 631 -81.36 14.23 -21.59
C ILE A 631 -80.45 15.01 -20.63
N THR A 632 -81.04 15.85 -19.78
CA THR A 632 -80.32 16.72 -18.85
C THR A 632 -80.88 16.58 -17.43
N LEU A 633 -80.04 16.20 -16.46
CA LEU A 633 -80.39 16.10 -15.05
C LEU A 633 -79.73 17.26 -14.30
N ASN A 634 -80.50 18.03 -13.51
CA ASN A 634 -80.03 19.23 -12.80
C ASN A 634 -80.06 19.07 -11.27
N THR A 635 -79.33 19.94 -10.55
CA THR A 635 -79.22 19.92 -9.07
C THR A 635 -80.52 20.19 -8.32
N ASP A 636 -81.48 20.88 -8.94
CA ASP A 636 -82.81 21.17 -8.40
C ASP A 636 -83.77 19.97 -8.52
N GLY A 637 -83.33 18.87 -9.12
CA GLY A 637 -84.12 17.69 -9.42
C GLY A 637 -84.85 17.73 -10.77
N THR A 638 -84.72 18.82 -11.54
CA THR A 638 -85.36 18.94 -12.86
C THR A 638 -84.66 18.04 -13.88
N ILE A 639 -85.42 17.12 -14.49
CA ILE A 639 -84.98 16.28 -15.62
C ILE A 639 -85.63 16.81 -16.90
N LEU A 640 -84.81 17.24 -17.86
CA LEU A 640 -85.27 17.69 -19.17
C LEU A 640 -84.95 16.64 -20.23
N ILE A 641 -85.95 16.27 -21.04
CA ILE A 641 -85.79 15.39 -22.20
C ILE A 641 -86.21 16.20 -23.44
N GLY A 642 -85.26 16.42 -24.35
CA GLY A 642 -85.45 17.20 -25.57
C GLY A 642 -85.23 16.36 -26.83
N GLY A 643 -85.96 16.68 -27.91
CA GLY A 643 -85.79 16.02 -29.20
C GLY A 643 -86.88 16.41 -30.20
N LYS A 644 -86.70 15.99 -31.47
CA LYS A 644 -87.70 16.21 -32.53
C LYS A 644 -88.99 15.40 -32.31
N ILE A 645 -88.87 14.18 -31.81
CA ILE A 645 -89.95 13.28 -31.41
C ILE A 645 -89.45 12.54 -30.16
N ILE A 646 -90.26 12.49 -29.10
CA ILE A 646 -90.01 11.68 -27.91
C ILE A 646 -91.00 10.52 -27.95
N GLY A 647 -90.52 9.33 -28.33
CA GLY A 647 -91.33 8.11 -28.35
C GLY A 647 -91.19 7.35 -27.04
N ILE A 648 -92.32 7.02 -26.40
CA ILE A 648 -92.38 6.17 -25.20
C ILE A 648 -93.28 4.99 -25.54
N GLY A 649 -92.70 3.78 -25.60
CA GLY A 649 -93.42 2.54 -25.86
C GLY A 649 -93.08 1.51 -24.80
N ALA A 650 -94.10 0.81 -24.30
CA ALA A 650 -93.97 -0.26 -23.32
C ALA A 650 -94.96 -1.39 -23.68
N THR A 651 -94.62 -2.63 -23.35
CA THR A 651 -95.49 -3.80 -23.57
C THR A 651 -96.62 -3.89 -22.55
N ASP A 652 -96.31 -3.59 -21.28
CA ASP A 652 -97.23 -3.80 -20.17
C ASP A 652 -97.98 -2.51 -19.78
N GLY A 653 -97.31 -1.36 -19.89
CA GLY A 653 -97.91 -0.04 -19.67
C GLY A 653 -96.88 1.07 -19.43
N VAL A 654 -97.33 2.32 -19.55
CA VAL A 654 -96.55 3.53 -19.22
C VAL A 654 -97.27 4.26 -18.09
N GLY A 655 -96.63 4.38 -16.93
CA GLY A 655 -97.16 5.12 -15.78
C GLY A 655 -96.55 6.52 -15.67
N ILE A 656 -97.39 7.55 -15.66
CA ILE A 656 -96.99 8.94 -15.38
C ILE A 656 -97.83 9.40 -14.19
N ASN A 657 -97.19 9.68 -13.05
CA ASN A 657 -97.84 10.04 -11.80
C ASN A 657 -97.17 11.28 -11.20
N GLY A 658 -97.96 12.26 -10.77
CA GLY A 658 -97.48 13.48 -10.12
C GLY A 658 -98.31 13.79 -8.87
N THR A 659 -97.67 14.23 -7.78
CA THR A 659 -98.35 14.54 -6.50
C THR A 659 -99.01 15.92 -6.48
N LYS A 660 -98.75 16.77 -7.48
CA LYS A 660 -99.34 18.11 -7.63
C LYS A 660 -100.15 18.25 -8.92
N ALA A 661 -99.52 18.01 -10.07
CA ALA A 661 -100.11 18.12 -11.39
C ALA A 661 -99.33 17.26 -12.41
N ILE A 662 -99.95 17.01 -13.57
CA ILE A 662 -99.32 16.48 -14.78
C ILE A 662 -99.83 17.36 -15.93
N ASP A 663 -98.96 18.20 -16.48
CA ASP A 663 -99.34 19.14 -17.54
C ASP A 663 -99.08 18.55 -18.93
N ILE A 664 -100.14 18.30 -19.71
CA ILE A 664 -100.07 17.83 -21.09
C ILE A 664 -100.68 18.89 -22.00
N SER A 665 -99.83 19.70 -22.65
CA SER A 665 -100.27 20.81 -23.50
C SER A 665 -99.61 20.77 -24.89
N SER A 666 -100.42 20.95 -25.93
CA SER A 666 -99.97 21.13 -27.31
C SER A 666 -101.09 21.78 -28.15
N LYS A 667 -100.83 22.04 -29.44
CA LYS A 667 -101.86 22.49 -30.38
C LYS A 667 -102.85 21.39 -30.78
N SER A 668 -102.52 20.11 -30.56
CA SER A 668 -103.37 18.96 -30.89
C SER A 668 -102.92 17.76 -30.07
N ASN A 669 -103.65 17.47 -29.00
CA ASN A 669 -103.46 16.28 -28.18
C ASN A 669 -104.39 15.16 -28.70
N HIS A 670 -103.87 13.93 -28.82
CA HIS A 670 -104.66 12.75 -29.15
C HIS A 670 -104.40 11.65 -28.12
N ILE A 671 -105.48 11.16 -27.51
CA ILE A 671 -105.48 9.96 -26.66
C ILE A 671 -106.34 8.94 -27.39
N GLY A 672 -105.76 7.80 -27.75
CA GLY A 672 -106.41 6.77 -28.56
C GLY A 672 -105.93 5.38 -28.18
N GLY A 673 -106.80 4.38 -28.36
CA GLY A 673 -106.58 3.01 -27.92
C GLY A 673 -107.91 2.30 -27.66
N GLY A 674 -107.90 1.32 -26.74
CA GLY A 674 -109.11 0.68 -26.23
C GLY A 674 -109.83 1.54 -25.18
N THR A 675 -110.26 0.93 -24.08
CA THR A 675 -110.96 1.63 -22.98
C THR A 675 -110.07 2.72 -22.35
N THR A 676 -110.43 3.98 -22.55
CA THR A 676 -109.84 5.12 -21.83
C THR A 676 -110.66 5.40 -20.58
N LYS A 677 -110.01 5.55 -19.42
CA LYS A 677 -110.65 5.91 -18.15
C LYS A 677 -109.98 7.15 -17.57
N ILE A 678 -110.78 8.14 -17.18
CA ILE A 678 -110.34 9.37 -16.51
C ILE A 678 -111.09 9.44 -15.19
N ASP A 679 -110.38 9.24 -14.08
CA ASP A 679 -110.92 9.32 -12.72
C ASP A 679 -110.32 10.54 -12.01
N GLY A 680 -111.14 11.39 -11.41
CA GLY A 680 -110.68 12.63 -10.77
C GLY A 680 -111.82 13.54 -10.32
N GLY A 681 -111.47 14.81 -10.06
CA GLY A 681 -112.42 15.90 -9.78
C GLY A 681 -113.08 16.44 -11.07
N ASP A 682 -113.24 17.76 -11.16
CA ASP A 682 -113.87 18.39 -12.33
C ASP A 682 -113.09 18.12 -13.62
N VAL A 683 -113.79 17.56 -14.63
CA VAL A 683 -113.25 17.31 -15.97
C VAL A 683 -113.90 18.28 -16.96
N PHE A 684 -113.15 19.28 -17.39
CA PHE A 684 -113.60 20.26 -18.38
C PHE A 684 -113.19 19.82 -19.79
N ILE A 685 -114.16 19.33 -20.57
CA ILE A 685 -114.04 19.11 -22.02
C ILE A 685 -114.78 20.27 -22.69
N ASN A 686 -114.12 20.94 -23.65
CA ASN A 686 -114.65 22.07 -24.40
C ASN A 686 -114.92 21.66 -25.85
#